data_AF-A0A3M6ZYW0-F1
#
_entry.id   AF-A0A3M6ZYW0-F1
#
_cell.length_a   1.000
_cell.length_b   1.000
_cell.length_c   1.000
_cell.angle_alpha   90.00
_cell.angle_beta   90.00
_cell.angle_gamma   90.00
#
_symmetry.space_group_name_H-M   'P 1'
#
loop_
_entity.id
_entity.type
_entity.pdbx_description
1 polymer ?
#
loop_
_entity_poly.entity_id
_entity_poly.type
_entity_poly.pdbx_seq_one_letter_code
_entity_poly.pdbx_strand_id
1 'polypeptide(L)'
;MAIGRTFEEAIQKAIRSVDPSNLGFNETKALMSIDIDTELQTPSDQRMFAIANAMHNGYSAEKVWELTKIDRWFLYRLKGLSNFSKDMGALMKEHSVDSVPIRTFRRAKELGFSDRQLALFWDSNEAHVRRVRVDAGIMPVVKQIDTVAAEFPAFTNYLYTTYNGAQHDIHFNDQGVMVLGSGVYRIGSSVEFDWCSVRAIRTLRANGHKTVMVNLTSSPFNPETVSTDYDEADRLYFENITQETILDIYELERSSGVIISMGGQVPNNIALPLYRSNVKIYGTSPEMIDTAENRYKFSRMLDRLGVDQPQWKELTSTEEAKEFCQRVKYPVLVRPSYVLSGAAMNTVYSEHDLHNYLDQAAAVSKEYPVVITKYIENAKEIEMDAVANNGKMIGHFISEHVENAGVHSGDATLILPPQDLDPETIRKIEDATRKIGDALNVTGPYNIQFIAKDNDIKVIECNVRAARSFPFVSKVMGLDLIEMATKAMTGIPVREYPPLNIPADYVGVKVPQFSFSRLSGADPVMGVEMASTGEVACFGRTKYEAYIKGLVSTGFKLPKKNILLSIGSFKDKMEMLPAVQSLHKLGYKLFATAGTADFFEEHGIPVQFLEALGDEHQRQEYSLTHALANNLIDLYINLPSSNKFRRPANYMSKGYRTRRMAVDYSTPLVTNVKIAKILIEAIARNYDLNVSKVDYMTFTEMPGTVPAQALVPQPDTSRSLEELLQMSPIKGKDIVSVKQFARNELHLLFTVASEMRLGVERQGALDVLKGKVLALMFYEPSTRTSASFDAAMKRLGGSTIMINESHSSTQKGETLADTIRTLDMYTDAIVLRHPDNESADTAAKAADHPVLNAGNGSREHPTQAFLDLFTMREELGTVNGLTITFVGDLKYGRTVHSLCEVLQHYNVTIQLAAPNGLALPSKVREALKSRGQLSVESETLTPEMVANTDVLYCTRLQKERFEQPELYETVKDQLVVDAKTLKNAKKNMIVMHPLPRNMELSKEVDDDPRAAYFRQMRYGMFVRMALLALVMSG
;
A
#
# COMPACT_ATOMS: atom_id res chain seq x y z
N MET A 1 -1.16 18.58 -2.80
CA MET A 1 -2.05 19.21 -3.80
C MET A 1 -2.46 20.57 -3.28
N ALA A 2 -2.51 21.57 -4.16
CA ALA A 2 -3.05 22.89 -3.85
C ALA A 2 -3.67 23.47 -5.11
N ILE A 3 -4.67 24.34 -4.95
CA ILE A 3 -5.42 24.92 -6.06
C ILE A 3 -5.21 26.43 -6.08
N GLY A 4 -4.89 26.93 -7.27
CA GLY A 4 -4.73 28.34 -7.58
C GLY A 4 -5.07 28.58 -9.04
N ARG A 5 -5.41 29.83 -9.40
CA ARG A 5 -5.73 30.19 -10.79
C ARG A 5 -4.49 30.55 -11.60
N THR A 6 -3.34 30.67 -10.94
CA THR A 6 -2.02 30.82 -11.55
C THR A 6 -1.10 29.70 -11.06
N PHE A 7 -0.09 29.36 -11.86
CA PHE A 7 0.90 28.37 -11.46
C PHE A 7 1.66 28.83 -10.21
N GLU A 8 2.01 30.11 -10.16
CA GLU A 8 2.67 30.78 -9.05
C GLU A 8 1.89 30.64 -7.73
N GLU A 9 0.57 30.88 -7.78
CA GLU A 9 -0.31 30.72 -6.61
C GLU A 9 -0.37 29.25 -6.14
N ALA A 10 -0.57 28.32 -7.09
CA ALA A 10 -0.70 26.90 -6.78
C ALA A 10 0.60 26.31 -6.19
N ILE A 11 1.77 26.63 -6.77
CA ILE A 11 3.05 26.08 -6.31
C ILE A 11 3.44 26.60 -4.93
N GLN A 12 3.23 27.89 -4.65
CA GLN A 12 3.54 28.46 -3.33
C GLN A 12 2.63 27.88 -2.24
N LYS A 13 1.34 27.71 -2.52
CA LYS A 13 0.43 27.02 -1.60
C LYS A 13 0.89 25.58 -1.37
N ALA A 14 1.21 24.84 -2.43
CA ALA A 14 1.63 23.45 -2.33
C ALA A 14 2.91 23.27 -1.50
N ILE A 15 3.90 24.16 -1.65
CA ILE A 15 5.14 24.11 -0.85
C ILE A 15 4.84 24.29 0.65
N ARG A 16 3.97 25.25 0.99
CA ARG A 16 3.52 25.46 2.38
C ARG A 16 2.74 24.28 2.95
N SER A 17 2.05 23.53 2.09
CA SER A 17 1.28 22.36 2.51
C SER A 17 2.16 21.20 2.98
N VAL A 18 3.41 21.10 2.48
CA VAL A 18 4.30 19.96 2.76
C VAL A 18 4.79 19.98 4.21
N ASP A 19 5.29 21.13 4.67
CA ASP A 19 5.74 21.29 6.04
C ASP A 19 5.49 22.73 6.55
N PRO A 20 4.99 22.92 7.78
CA PRO A 20 4.82 24.25 8.38
C PRO A 20 6.10 25.10 8.47
N SER A 21 7.30 24.50 8.41
CA SER A 21 8.56 25.24 8.33
C SER A 21 8.75 25.95 6.99
N ASN A 22 8.11 25.44 5.94
CA ASN A 22 8.26 25.94 4.58
C ASN A 22 7.28 27.09 4.35
N LEU A 23 7.83 28.26 4.05
CA LEU A 23 7.04 29.48 3.86
C LEU A 23 6.56 29.65 2.41
N GLY A 24 7.25 29.02 1.45
CA GLY A 24 6.93 29.01 0.03
C GLY A 24 8.21 28.87 -0.80
N PHE A 25 8.24 29.49 -1.97
CA PHE A 25 9.43 29.50 -2.81
C PHE A 25 10.38 30.64 -2.39
N ASN A 26 11.26 30.36 -1.43
CA ASN A 26 12.22 31.34 -0.87
C ASN A 26 13.60 30.71 -0.60
N GLU A 27 14.60 31.56 -0.36
CA GLU A 27 15.94 31.10 0.01
C GLU A 27 15.92 30.34 1.34
N THR A 28 16.67 29.24 1.41
CA THR A 28 16.74 28.39 2.60
C THR A 28 18.20 28.23 3.03
N LYS A 29 18.51 28.71 4.25
CA LYS A 29 19.88 28.74 4.81
C LYS A 29 20.49 27.34 5.00
N ALA A 30 19.66 26.32 5.26
CA ALA A 30 20.10 24.95 5.55
C ALA A 30 20.81 24.24 4.37
N LEU A 31 20.61 24.70 3.13
CA LEU A 31 21.19 24.11 1.91
C LEU A 31 22.35 24.93 1.33
N MET A 32 22.80 25.99 2.00
CA MET A 32 23.89 26.85 1.49
C MET A 32 25.27 26.21 1.53
N SER A 33 25.45 25.10 2.25
CA SER A 33 26.72 24.37 2.37
C SER A 33 26.88 23.20 1.40
N ILE A 34 25.89 22.95 0.53
CA ILE A 34 25.87 21.83 -0.41
C ILE A 34 26.25 22.33 -1.80
N ASP A 35 26.93 21.49 -2.59
CA ASP A 35 27.17 21.76 -4.01
C ASP A 35 25.83 21.78 -4.77
N ILE A 36 25.32 22.98 -5.01
CA ILE A 36 24.04 23.25 -5.66
C ILE A 36 23.97 22.56 -7.03
N ASP A 37 25.08 22.48 -7.77
CA ASP A 37 25.08 21.90 -9.11
C ASP A 37 24.85 20.37 -9.06
N THR A 38 25.37 19.68 -8.04
CA THR A 38 25.17 18.23 -7.82
C THR A 38 23.73 17.88 -7.44
N GLU A 39 23.10 18.68 -6.57
CA GLU A 39 21.67 18.52 -6.18
C GLU A 39 20.71 18.87 -7.32
N LEU A 40 21.08 19.80 -8.20
CA LEU A 40 20.26 20.10 -9.38
C LEU A 40 20.28 18.95 -10.39
N GLN A 41 21.43 18.28 -10.57
CA GLN A 41 21.57 17.14 -11.48
C GLN A 41 20.90 15.88 -10.94
N THR A 42 21.07 15.57 -9.66
CA THR A 42 20.56 14.34 -9.03
C THR A 42 19.20 14.62 -8.37
N PRO A 43 18.08 14.03 -8.83
CA PRO A 43 16.78 14.30 -8.23
C PRO A 43 16.73 13.89 -6.74
N SER A 44 16.49 14.86 -5.87
CA SER A 44 16.29 14.69 -4.42
C SER A 44 14.97 15.36 -3.96
N ASP A 45 14.55 15.07 -2.73
CA ASP A 45 13.43 15.73 -2.04
C ASP A 45 13.71 17.23 -1.80
N GLN A 46 14.98 17.62 -1.67
CA GLN A 46 15.42 19.00 -1.45
C GLN A 46 15.61 19.80 -2.75
N ARG A 47 15.49 19.17 -3.92
CA ARG A 47 15.77 19.79 -5.22
C ARG A 47 14.99 21.08 -5.47
N MET A 48 13.73 21.16 -5.02
CA MET A 48 12.92 22.37 -5.20
C MET A 48 13.52 23.58 -4.47
N PHE A 49 14.04 23.38 -3.27
CA PHE A 49 14.71 24.42 -2.48
C PHE A 49 16.10 24.75 -3.05
N ALA A 50 16.81 23.75 -3.59
CA ALA A 50 18.05 23.99 -4.33
C ALA A 50 17.83 24.88 -5.56
N ILE A 51 16.71 24.69 -6.30
CA ILE A 51 16.34 25.57 -7.42
C ILE A 51 16.06 27.00 -6.93
N ALA A 52 15.36 27.16 -5.80
CA ALA A 52 15.11 28.48 -5.20
C ALA A 52 16.41 29.21 -4.85
N ASN A 53 17.36 28.51 -4.21
CA ASN A 53 18.69 29.03 -3.88
C ASN A 53 19.51 29.35 -5.14
N ALA A 54 19.51 28.48 -6.15
CA ALA A 54 20.24 28.71 -7.40
C ALA A 54 19.74 29.96 -8.13
N MET A 55 18.41 30.12 -8.23
CA MET A 55 17.80 31.30 -8.85
C MET A 55 18.05 32.58 -8.03
N HIS A 56 18.05 32.47 -6.69
CA HIS A 56 18.45 33.58 -5.83
C HIS A 56 19.92 33.98 -6.04
N ASN A 57 20.82 33.01 -6.19
CA ASN A 57 22.25 33.22 -6.49
C ASN A 57 22.53 33.72 -7.93
N GLY A 58 21.49 33.94 -8.73
CA GLY A 58 21.59 34.57 -10.05
C GLY A 58 21.72 33.59 -11.22
N TYR A 59 21.47 32.29 -11.02
CA TYR A 59 21.47 31.33 -12.12
C TYR A 59 20.39 31.67 -13.16
N SER A 60 20.69 31.45 -14.44
CA SER A 60 19.71 31.58 -15.51
C SER A 60 18.75 30.37 -15.50
N ALA A 61 17.51 30.59 -15.95
CA ALA A 61 16.55 29.49 -16.13
C ALA A 61 17.09 28.43 -17.12
N GLU A 62 17.92 28.83 -18.07
CA GLU A 62 18.59 27.94 -19.04
C GLU A 62 19.63 27.04 -18.37
N LYS A 63 20.49 27.59 -17.50
CA LYS A 63 21.47 26.80 -16.74
C LYS A 63 20.75 25.77 -15.84
N VAL A 64 19.67 26.18 -15.18
CA VAL A 64 18.87 25.25 -14.36
C VAL A 64 18.19 24.19 -15.22
N TRP A 65 17.70 24.54 -16.42
CA TRP A 65 17.13 23.57 -17.37
C TRP A 65 18.16 22.53 -17.82
N GLU A 66 19.39 22.94 -18.12
CA GLU A 66 20.46 22.02 -18.54
C GLU A 66 20.74 20.95 -17.48
N LEU A 67 20.78 21.35 -16.21
CA LEU A 67 21.04 20.47 -15.07
C LEU A 67 19.80 19.64 -14.70
N THR A 68 18.61 20.24 -14.73
CA THR A 68 17.41 19.62 -14.14
C THR A 68 16.52 18.87 -15.11
N LYS A 69 16.54 19.28 -16.39
CA LYS A 69 15.58 18.91 -17.45
C LYS A 69 14.12 19.28 -17.15
N ILE A 70 13.85 20.10 -16.14
CA ILE A 70 12.51 20.65 -15.87
C ILE A 70 12.16 21.65 -16.96
N ASP A 71 10.96 21.57 -17.53
CA ASP A 71 10.57 22.42 -18.65
C ASP A 71 10.79 23.92 -18.36
N ARG A 72 11.26 24.63 -19.38
CA ARG A 72 11.65 26.04 -19.29
C ARG A 72 10.50 26.92 -18.81
N TRP A 73 9.26 26.58 -19.18
CA TRP A 73 8.08 27.33 -18.77
C TRP A 73 7.96 27.42 -17.25
N PHE A 74 8.12 26.29 -16.53
CA PHE A 74 8.09 26.28 -15.06
C PHE A 74 9.25 27.08 -14.48
N LEU A 75 10.45 26.94 -15.04
CA LEU A 75 11.65 27.62 -14.54
C LEU A 75 11.57 29.14 -14.72
N TYR A 76 10.99 29.65 -15.81
CA TYR A 76 10.76 31.09 -15.98
C TYR A 76 9.76 31.64 -14.95
N ARG A 77 8.72 30.87 -14.62
CA ARG A 77 7.72 31.26 -13.61
C ARG A 77 8.33 31.29 -12.20
N LEU A 78 9.12 30.27 -11.85
CA LEU A 78 9.87 30.22 -10.59
C LEU A 78 10.90 31.35 -10.50
N LYS A 79 11.59 31.66 -11.59
CA LYS A 79 12.51 32.81 -11.65
C LYS A 79 11.76 34.13 -11.45
N GLY A 80 10.54 34.25 -11.99
CA GLY A 80 9.64 35.37 -11.75
C GLY A 80 9.33 35.57 -10.26
N LEU A 81 9.04 34.49 -9.52
CA LEU A 81 8.84 34.53 -8.07
C LEU A 81 10.09 35.01 -7.32
N SER A 82 11.26 34.50 -7.69
CA SER A 82 12.54 34.90 -7.07
C SER A 82 12.87 36.37 -7.32
N ASN A 83 12.68 36.85 -8.54
CA ASN A 83 12.88 38.26 -8.88
C ASN A 83 11.90 39.16 -8.11
N PHE A 84 10.62 38.78 -8.07
CA PHE A 84 9.62 39.54 -7.32
C PHE A 84 9.94 39.62 -5.83
N SER A 85 10.43 38.54 -5.22
CA SER A 85 10.90 38.54 -3.84
C SER A 85 12.05 39.54 -3.60
N LYS A 86 13.01 39.62 -4.53
CA LYS A 86 14.10 40.62 -4.47
C LYS A 86 13.58 42.05 -4.62
N ASP A 87 12.63 42.27 -5.52
CA ASP A 87 12.00 43.57 -5.73
C ASP A 87 11.24 44.02 -4.47
N MET A 88 10.53 43.10 -3.79
CA MET A 88 9.85 43.37 -2.52
C MET A 88 10.82 43.76 -1.39
N GLY A 89 11.97 43.08 -1.29
CA GLY A 89 13.01 43.45 -0.33
C GLY A 89 13.67 44.80 -0.66
N ALA A 90 13.81 45.14 -1.94
CA ALA A 90 14.35 46.43 -2.36
C ALA A 90 13.37 47.59 -2.08
N LEU A 91 12.06 47.37 -2.27
CA LEU A 91 10.99 48.35 -2.01
C LEU A 91 10.98 48.82 -0.54
N MET A 92 11.38 47.97 0.40
CA MET A 92 11.46 48.30 1.83
C MET A 92 12.61 49.24 2.21
N LYS A 93 13.54 49.52 1.28
CA LYS A 93 14.53 50.59 1.49
C LYS A 93 13.91 51.98 1.43
N GLU A 94 12.75 52.12 0.78
CA GLU A 94 12.09 53.40 0.53
C GLU A 94 10.69 53.49 1.19
N HIS A 95 10.04 52.36 1.48
CA HIS A 95 8.68 52.30 2.00
C HIS A 95 8.60 51.44 3.28
N SER A 96 7.73 51.82 4.21
CA SER A 96 7.30 50.98 5.34
C SER A 96 6.08 50.11 4.96
N VAL A 97 5.76 49.09 5.75
CA VAL A 97 4.62 48.17 5.52
C VAL A 97 3.30 48.91 5.25
N ASP A 98 3.04 50.00 5.98
CA ASP A 98 1.80 50.77 5.87
C ASP A 98 1.75 51.65 4.62
N SER A 99 2.90 51.89 3.98
CA SER A 99 3.04 52.74 2.78
C SER A 99 3.20 51.95 1.48
N VAL A 100 3.17 50.61 1.52
CA VAL A 100 3.27 49.77 0.32
C VAL A 100 2.06 50.02 -0.58
N PRO A 101 2.26 50.28 -1.89
CA PRO A 101 1.14 50.48 -2.81
C PRO A 101 0.20 49.26 -2.84
N ILE A 102 -1.11 49.51 -2.68
CA ILE A 102 -2.17 48.47 -2.67
C ILE A 102 -2.08 47.54 -3.88
N ARG A 103 -1.73 48.07 -5.07
CA ARG A 103 -1.56 47.28 -6.30
C ARG A 103 -0.44 46.25 -6.18
N THR A 104 0.68 46.66 -5.59
CA THR A 104 1.85 45.81 -5.37
C THR A 104 1.54 44.73 -4.34
N PHE A 105 0.85 45.11 -3.25
CA PHE A 105 0.38 44.18 -2.23
C PHE A 105 -0.57 43.13 -2.83
N ARG A 106 -1.61 43.56 -3.58
CA ARG A 106 -2.54 42.66 -4.25
C ARG A 106 -1.80 41.72 -5.21
N ARG A 107 -0.85 42.25 -5.99
CA ARG A 107 -0.05 41.44 -6.91
C ARG A 107 0.76 40.36 -6.19
N ALA A 108 1.31 40.67 -5.01
CA ALA A 108 2.01 39.68 -4.21
C ALA A 108 1.07 38.53 -3.78
N LYS A 109 -0.16 38.85 -3.37
CA LYS A 109 -1.16 37.85 -3.00
C LYS A 109 -1.65 37.02 -4.20
N GLU A 110 -1.83 37.64 -5.38
CA GLU A 110 -2.16 36.95 -6.64
C GLU A 110 -1.09 35.95 -7.09
N LEU A 111 0.18 36.21 -6.75
CA LEU A 111 1.31 35.30 -6.98
C LEU A 111 1.43 34.21 -5.91
N GLY A 112 0.60 34.23 -4.86
CA GLY A 112 0.55 33.22 -3.81
C GLY A 112 1.49 33.44 -2.62
N PHE A 113 2.05 34.64 -2.43
CA PHE A 113 2.89 34.94 -1.26
C PHE A 113 2.03 34.97 0.02
N SER A 114 2.48 34.26 1.05
CA SER A 114 1.85 34.29 2.39
C SER A 114 2.18 35.57 3.14
N ASP A 115 1.33 35.94 4.10
CA ASP A 115 1.54 37.10 4.97
C ASP A 115 2.84 36.93 5.78
N ARG A 116 3.21 35.70 6.13
CA ARG A 116 4.48 35.36 6.80
C ARG A 116 5.71 35.55 5.89
N GLN A 117 5.63 35.23 4.60
CA GLN A 117 6.72 35.50 3.65
C GLN A 117 6.91 37.01 3.45
N LEU A 118 5.81 37.76 3.32
CA LEU A 118 5.85 39.21 3.19
C LEU A 118 6.41 39.86 4.45
N ALA A 119 6.04 39.37 5.63
CA ALA A 119 6.58 39.82 6.90
C ALA A 119 8.12 39.67 6.96
N LEU A 120 8.68 38.57 6.42
CA LEU A 120 10.13 38.39 6.34
C LEU A 120 10.81 39.36 5.36
N PHE A 121 10.20 39.62 4.21
CA PHE A 121 10.76 40.58 3.25
C PHE A 121 10.73 42.02 3.78
N TRP A 122 9.80 42.30 4.68
CA TRP A 122 9.49 43.63 5.19
C TRP A 122 9.93 43.88 6.63
N ASP A 123 10.68 42.93 7.21
CA ASP A 123 11.14 42.98 8.61
C ASP A 123 10.01 43.34 9.59
N SER A 124 8.87 42.66 9.44
CA SER A 124 7.65 42.89 10.21
C SER A 124 7.10 41.57 10.78
N ASN A 125 5.93 41.63 11.42
CA ASN A 125 5.26 40.44 11.94
C ASN A 125 4.03 40.06 11.07
N GLU A 126 3.67 38.78 11.07
CA GLU A 126 2.57 38.25 10.25
C GLU A 126 1.22 38.91 10.58
N ALA A 127 0.97 39.23 11.86
CA ALA A 127 -0.27 39.86 12.30
C ALA A 127 -0.44 41.31 11.78
N HIS A 128 0.65 42.09 11.73
CA HIS A 128 0.66 43.46 11.20
C HIS A 128 0.42 43.43 9.69
N VAL A 129 1.12 42.55 8.96
CA VAL A 129 0.93 42.39 7.52
C VAL A 129 -0.51 41.99 7.20
N ARG A 130 -1.09 41.04 7.94
CA ARG A 130 -2.50 40.66 7.81
C ARG A 130 -3.43 41.86 8.06
N ARG A 131 -3.22 42.61 9.14
CA ARG A 131 -4.06 43.77 9.46
C ARG A 131 -4.07 44.79 8.33
N VAL A 132 -2.90 45.17 7.82
CA VAL A 132 -2.76 46.10 6.68
C VAL A 132 -3.46 45.55 5.43
N ARG A 133 -3.34 44.24 5.18
CA ARG A 133 -4.00 43.57 4.06
C ARG A 133 -5.54 43.66 4.16
N VAL A 134 -6.09 43.37 5.34
CA VAL A 134 -7.53 43.41 5.60
C VAL A 134 -8.07 44.85 5.57
N ASP A 135 -7.36 45.80 6.19
CA ASP A 135 -7.71 47.22 6.19
C ASP A 135 -7.69 47.82 4.77
N ALA A 136 -6.82 47.31 3.89
CA ALA A 136 -6.77 47.66 2.47
C ALA A 136 -7.86 46.95 1.61
N GLY A 137 -8.70 46.10 2.21
CA GLY A 137 -9.74 45.35 1.52
C GLY A 137 -9.23 44.23 0.60
N ILE A 138 -8.04 43.69 0.87
CA ILE A 138 -7.43 42.61 0.08
C ILE A 138 -7.75 41.26 0.76
N MET A 139 -8.90 40.70 0.44
CA MET A 139 -9.32 39.36 0.90
C MET A 139 -9.37 38.37 -0.27
N PRO A 140 -9.11 37.08 -0.03
CA PRO A 140 -9.28 36.07 -1.06
C PRO A 140 -10.78 35.86 -1.36
N VAL A 141 -11.09 35.46 -2.60
CA VAL A 141 -12.42 35.03 -3.00
C VAL A 141 -12.55 33.52 -2.96
N VAL A 142 -13.77 33.04 -2.74
CA VAL A 142 -14.08 31.60 -2.64
C VAL A 142 -14.63 31.13 -3.98
N LYS A 143 -14.05 30.07 -4.53
CA LYS A 143 -14.38 29.50 -5.83
C LYS A 143 -14.74 28.03 -5.73
N GLN A 144 -15.70 27.61 -6.57
CA GLN A 144 -16.13 26.21 -6.64
C GLN A 144 -15.28 25.39 -7.63
N ILE A 145 -15.20 24.09 -7.38
CA ILE A 145 -14.65 23.08 -8.29
C ILE A 145 -15.84 22.35 -8.90
N ASP A 146 -16.18 22.72 -10.13
CA ASP A 146 -17.41 22.29 -10.81
C ASP A 146 -17.20 21.26 -11.92
N THR A 147 -15.93 20.92 -12.24
CA THR A 147 -15.49 20.06 -13.36
C THR A 147 -15.71 20.60 -14.78
N VAL A 148 -16.55 21.62 -14.95
CA VAL A 148 -17.01 22.15 -16.25
C VAL A 148 -16.61 23.61 -16.48
N ALA A 149 -15.74 24.17 -15.65
CA ALA A 149 -15.23 25.54 -15.76
C ALA A 149 -16.37 26.59 -15.85
N ALA A 150 -17.37 26.44 -14.99
CA ALA A 150 -18.58 27.25 -14.88
C ALA A 150 -19.52 27.22 -16.10
N GLU A 151 -19.43 26.22 -16.98
CA GLU A 151 -20.42 25.99 -18.03
C GLU A 151 -21.82 25.69 -17.45
N PHE A 152 -21.86 24.94 -16.34
CA PHE A 152 -23.08 24.61 -15.61
C PHE A 152 -22.95 25.03 -14.13
N PRO A 153 -24.07 25.42 -13.48
CA PRO A 153 -24.05 25.73 -12.06
C PRO A 153 -23.78 24.46 -11.24
N ALA A 154 -22.80 24.53 -10.33
CA ALA A 154 -22.50 23.45 -9.40
C ALA A 154 -23.36 23.55 -8.14
N PHE A 155 -24.00 22.45 -7.77
CA PHE A 155 -24.72 22.32 -6.50
C PHE A 155 -23.82 21.83 -5.36
N THR A 156 -22.60 21.39 -5.68
CA THR A 156 -21.62 20.93 -4.70
C THR A 156 -20.82 22.10 -4.12
N ASN A 157 -20.53 22.04 -2.83
CA ASN A 157 -19.72 23.04 -2.14
C ASN A 157 -18.29 22.54 -1.96
N TYR A 158 -17.65 22.18 -3.08
CA TYR A 158 -16.23 21.87 -3.11
C TYR A 158 -15.45 23.12 -3.49
N LEU A 159 -14.67 23.67 -2.56
CA LEU A 159 -14.22 25.07 -2.56
C LEU A 159 -12.70 25.19 -2.46
N TYR A 160 -12.16 26.25 -3.06
CA TYR A 160 -10.80 26.74 -2.81
C TYR A 160 -10.81 28.27 -2.73
N THR A 161 -9.77 28.86 -2.15
CA THR A 161 -9.63 30.33 -2.07
C THR A 161 -8.64 30.84 -3.12
N THR A 162 -8.87 32.02 -3.68
CA THR A 162 -7.91 32.62 -4.60
C THR A 162 -7.99 34.14 -4.56
N TYR A 163 -6.85 34.80 -4.74
CA TYR A 163 -6.82 36.26 -4.91
C TYR A 163 -7.11 36.69 -6.36
N ASN A 164 -7.07 35.74 -7.30
CA ASN A 164 -7.28 35.98 -8.72
C ASN A 164 -8.78 35.93 -9.09
N GLY A 165 -9.65 36.66 -8.39
CA GLY A 165 -11.08 36.66 -8.69
C GLY A 165 -11.81 37.90 -8.20
N ALA A 166 -12.98 38.16 -8.80
CA ALA A 166 -13.75 39.37 -8.55
C ALA A 166 -14.93 39.16 -7.57
N GLN A 167 -15.48 37.95 -7.49
CA GLN A 167 -16.65 37.62 -6.66
C GLN A 167 -16.56 36.21 -6.10
N HIS A 168 -17.29 35.94 -5.01
CA HIS A 168 -17.47 34.60 -4.46
C HIS A 168 -18.51 33.82 -5.27
N ASP A 169 -18.35 32.49 -5.36
CA ASP A 169 -19.32 31.62 -6.04
C ASP A 169 -20.46 31.16 -5.10
N ILE A 170 -20.31 31.38 -3.79
CA ILE A 170 -21.26 30.95 -2.76
C ILE A 170 -21.73 32.10 -1.86
N HIS A 171 -22.83 31.88 -1.14
CA HIS A 171 -23.36 32.78 -0.13
C HIS A 171 -23.02 32.31 1.29
N PHE A 172 -22.63 33.21 2.19
CA PHE A 172 -22.14 32.89 3.54
C PHE A 172 -23.22 33.02 4.63
N ASN A 173 -24.27 32.18 4.56
CA ASN A 173 -25.41 32.25 5.50
C ASN A 173 -25.42 31.12 6.54
N ASP A 174 -24.61 30.08 6.37
CA ASP A 174 -24.75 28.82 7.12
C ASP A 174 -24.17 28.87 8.55
N GLN A 175 -23.26 29.81 8.83
CA GLN A 175 -22.59 29.96 10.14
C GLN A 175 -22.08 28.62 10.71
N GLY A 176 -21.53 27.76 9.86
CA GLY A 176 -21.18 26.39 10.22
C GLY A 176 -20.08 26.28 11.28
N VAL A 177 -19.98 25.10 11.89
CA VAL A 177 -18.86 24.71 12.75
C VAL A 177 -17.71 24.24 11.87
N MET A 178 -16.55 24.86 12.04
CA MET A 178 -15.34 24.52 11.29
C MET A 178 -14.61 23.34 11.94
N VAL A 179 -14.22 22.35 11.15
CA VAL A 179 -13.37 21.23 11.57
C VAL A 179 -12.07 21.30 10.79
N LEU A 180 -10.94 21.31 11.49
CA LEU A 180 -9.62 21.31 10.86
C LEU A 180 -9.10 19.88 10.71
N GLY A 181 -8.66 19.53 9.50
CA GLY A 181 -8.11 18.22 9.20
C GLY A 181 -6.65 18.02 9.62
N SER A 182 -6.07 16.89 9.19
CA SER A 182 -4.70 16.50 9.52
C SER A 182 -3.63 17.09 8.60
N GLY A 183 -4.02 17.59 7.43
CA GLY A 183 -3.07 17.93 6.36
C GLY A 183 -2.39 16.69 5.78
N VAL A 184 -1.14 16.86 5.33
CA VAL A 184 -0.36 15.80 4.65
C VAL A 184 0.00 14.66 5.61
N TYR A 185 -0.21 13.42 5.16
CA TYR A 185 0.28 12.25 5.86
C TYR A 185 1.80 12.20 5.89
N ARG A 186 2.33 11.92 7.08
CA ARG A 186 3.75 11.75 7.35
C ARG A 186 3.93 10.77 8.49
N ILE A 187 5.15 10.31 8.71
CA ILE A 187 5.46 9.42 9.83
C ILE A 187 5.01 10.09 11.15
N GLY A 188 4.13 9.42 11.88
CA GLY A 188 3.50 9.92 13.10
C GLY A 188 2.16 10.64 12.93
N SER A 189 1.72 10.93 11.70
CA SER A 189 0.41 11.50 11.38
C SER A 189 -0.14 10.88 10.10
N SER A 190 -1.01 9.88 10.25
CA SER A 190 -1.60 9.13 9.14
C SER A 190 -3.13 9.22 9.17
N VAL A 191 -3.80 8.20 8.62
CA VAL A 191 -5.26 8.09 8.45
C VAL A 191 -6.05 8.12 9.77
N GLU A 192 -5.40 7.95 10.92
CA GLU A 192 -6.07 7.92 12.22
C GLU A 192 -6.75 9.27 12.52
N PHE A 193 -6.07 10.36 12.18
CA PHE A 193 -6.60 11.73 12.34
C PHE A 193 -7.66 12.08 11.30
N ASP A 194 -7.58 11.50 10.10
CA ASP A 194 -8.63 11.63 9.09
C ASP A 194 -9.93 10.99 9.59
N TRP A 195 -9.83 9.78 10.15
CA TRP A 195 -10.98 9.09 10.77
C TRP A 195 -11.62 9.93 11.88
N CYS A 196 -10.81 10.52 12.76
CA CYS A 196 -11.30 11.41 13.82
C CYS A 196 -12.05 12.62 13.26
N SER A 197 -11.51 13.24 12.20
CA SER A 197 -12.10 14.42 11.56
C SER A 197 -13.44 14.08 10.88
N VAL A 198 -13.51 12.96 10.15
CA VAL A 198 -14.74 12.48 9.49
C VAL A 198 -15.82 12.14 10.53
N ARG A 199 -15.47 11.44 11.60
CA ARG A 199 -16.44 11.10 12.66
C ARG A 199 -16.97 12.34 13.37
N ALA A 200 -16.14 13.35 13.61
CA ALA A 200 -16.58 14.63 14.15
C ALA A 200 -17.59 15.33 13.21
N ILE A 201 -17.31 15.41 11.91
CA ILE A 201 -18.21 16.01 10.91
C ILE A 201 -19.55 15.27 10.84
N ARG A 202 -19.51 13.93 10.73
CA ARG A 202 -20.73 13.10 10.70
C ARG A 202 -21.56 13.28 11.97
N THR A 203 -20.92 13.39 13.13
CA THR A 203 -21.59 13.64 14.41
C THR A 203 -22.26 15.02 14.43
N LEU A 204 -21.58 16.07 13.98
CA LEU A 204 -22.14 17.41 13.90
C LEU A 204 -23.36 17.46 12.97
N ARG A 205 -23.24 16.86 11.78
CA ARG A 205 -24.29 16.80 10.77
C ARG A 205 -25.51 16.00 11.26
N ALA A 206 -25.30 14.87 11.94
CA ALA A 206 -26.37 14.08 12.54
C ALA A 206 -27.15 14.83 13.63
N ASN A 207 -26.53 15.82 14.28
CA ASN A 207 -27.17 16.69 15.28
C ASN A 207 -27.69 18.02 14.67
N GLY A 208 -27.72 18.14 13.34
CA GLY A 208 -28.30 19.30 12.65
C GLY A 208 -27.40 20.53 12.56
N HIS A 209 -26.11 20.43 12.93
CA HIS A 209 -25.16 21.52 12.75
C HIS A 209 -24.61 21.52 11.32
N LYS A 210 -24.51 22.71 10.71
CA LYS A 210 -23.80 22.91 9.46
C LYS A 210 -22.29 22.76 9.65
N THR A 211 -21.63 22.08 8.74
CA THR A 211 -20.21 21.74 8.86
C THR A 211 -19.35 22.38 7.77
N VAL A 212 -18.19 22.91 8.18
CA VAL A 212 -17.17 23.44 7.28
C VAL A 212 -15.88 22.65 7.50
N MET A 213 -15.47 21.84 6.51
CA MET A 213 -14.23 21.09 6.58
C MET A 213 -13.10 21.86 5.90
N VAL A 214 -11.98 22.05 6.59
CA VAL A 214 -10.76 22.63 6.01
C VAL A 214 -9.66 21.59 6.07
N ASN A 215 -9.26 21.07 4.92
CA ASN A 215 -8.17 20.10 4.83
C ASN A 215 -7.49 20.18 3.45
N LEU A 216 -6.33 19.56 3.35
CA LEU A 216 -5.55 19.44 2.12
C LEU A 216 -4.91 18.05 2.05
N THR A 217 -4.64 17.55 0.85
CA THR A 217 -4.01 16.24 0.64
C THR A 217 -2.72 16.35 -0.18
N SER A 218 -1.79 15.42 -0.02
CA SER A 218 -0.49 15.41 -0.71
C SER A 218 -0.53 14.86 -2.15
N SER A 219 -1.57 14.17 -2.60
CA SER A 219 -1.56 13.47 -3.89
C SER A 219 -2.77 13.79 -4.78
N PRO A 220 -2.56 14.25 -6.03
CA PRO A 220 -3.64 14.43 -7.01
C PRO A 220 -4.09 13.11 -7.69
N PHE A 221 -3.37 12.00 -7.47
CA PHE A 221 -3.70 10.70 -8.07
C PHE A 221 -4.47 9.77 -7.12
N ASN A 222 -4.69 10.18 -5.87
CA ASN A 222 -5.55 9.49 -4.91
C ASN A 222 -5.91 10.46 -3.76
N PRO A 223 -7.16 10.89 -3.56
CA PRO A 223 -7.54 11.57 -2.32
C PRO A 223 -7.48 10.52 -1.19
N GLU A 224 -6.32 10.40 -0.54
CA GLU A 224 -6.06 9.39 0.49
C GLU A 224 -6.89 9.60 1.77
N THR A 225 -7.59 10.73 1.86
CA THR A 225 -8.45 11.14 2.98
C THR A 225 -9.91 11.13 2.54
N VAL A 226 -10.76 10.48 3.33
CA VAL A 226 -12.22 10.54 3.17
C VAL A 226 -12.74 11.92 3.59
N SER A 227 -12.03 12.63 4.45
CA SER A 227 -12.47 13.97 4.88
C SER A 227 -12.45 15.04 3.78
N THR A 228 -11.71 14.82 2.70
CA THR A 228 -11.72 15.70 1.52
C THR A 228 -12.70 15.24 0.45
N ASP A 229 -13.62 14.35 0.80
CA ASP A 229 -14.79 14.08 -0.01
C ASP A 229 -15.85 15.16 0.25
N TYR A 230 -16.40 15.72 -0.83
CA TYR A 230 -17.41 16.78 -0.75
C TYR A 230 -18.76 16.26 -0.22
N ASP A 231 -18.97 14.94 -0.20
CA ASP A 231 -20.20 14.33 0.33
C ASP A 231 -20.25 14.31 1.87
N GLU A 232 -19.10 14.41 2.55
CA GLU A 232 -19.02 14.31 4.01
C GLU A 232 -19.45 15.61 4.71
N ALA A 233 -19.00 16.77 4.22
CA ALA A 233 -19.23 18.08 4.81
C ALA A 233 -20.18 18.95 3.97
N ASP A 234 -20.93 19.87 4.61
CA ASP A 234 -21.79 20.82 3.87
C ASP A 234 -20.96 21.78 3.01
N ARG A 235 -19.76 22.13 3.47
CA ARG A 235 -18.76 22.93 2.74
C ARG A 235 -17.38 22.35 2.95
N LEU A 236 -16.67 22.06 1.87
CA LEU A 236 -15.31 21.56 1.89
C LEU A 236 -14.37 22.59 1.28
N TYR A 237 -13.44 23.11 2.09
CA TYR A 237 -12.35 23.96 1.66
C TYR A 237 -11.08 23.15 1.49
N PHE A 238 -10.63 23.02 0.25
CA PHE A 238 -9.34 22.41 -0.10
C PHE A 238 -8.22 23.45 0.03
N GLU A 239 -7.76 23.68 1.26
CA GLU A 239 -6.89 24.81 1.60
C GLU A 239 -5.86 24.50 2.67
N ASN A 240 -4.85 25.37 2.75
CA ASN A 240 -3.77 25.24 3.73
C ASN A 240 -4.26 25.47 5.18
N ILE A 241 -3.82 24.61 6.09
CA ILE A 241 -4.09 24.73 7.54
C ILE A 241 -3.05 25.68 8.15
N THR A 242 -3.17 26.97 7.85
CA THR A 242 -2.33 28.04 8.38
C THR A 242 -3.19 29.08 9.09
N GLN A 243 -2.56 29.86 10.00
CA GLN A 243 -3.25 30.94 10.70
C GLN A 243 -3.92 31.93 9.72
N GLU A 244 -3.20 32.35 8.68
CA GLU A 244 -3.73 33.23 7.63
C GLU A 244 -5.01 32.69 6.98
N THR A 245 -4.95 31.48 6.44
CA THR A 245 -6.06 30.91 5.65
C THR A 245 -7.27 30.59 6.51
N ILE A 246 -7.05 30.08 7.73
CA ILE A 246 -8.15 29.74 8.64
C ILE A 246 -8.87 31.00 9.11
N LEU A 247 -8.13 32.07 9.41
CA LEU A 247 -8.76 33.36 9.75
C LEU A 247 -9.54 33.93 8.57
N ASP A 248 -9.02 33.84 7.35
CA ASP A 248 -9.74 34.29 6.14
C ASP A 248 -11.05 33.52 5.96
N ILE A 249 -11.04 32.18 6.07
CA ILE A 249 -12.26 31.36 5.95
C ILE A 249 -13.22 31.63 7.10
N TYR A 250 -12.72 31.73 8.34
CA TYR A 250 -13.54 31.96 9.53
C TYR A 250 -14.29 33.30 9.47
N GLU A 251 -13.62 34.37 9.01
CA GLU A 251 -14.22 35.70 8.83
C GLU A 251 -15.24 35.72 7.68
N LEU A 252 -14.95 35.05 6.57
CA LEU A 252 -15.84 34.96 5.41
C LEU A 252 -17.12 34.17 5.75
N GLU A 253 -16.98 33.01 6.39
CA GLU A 253 -18.10 32.14 6.77
C GLU A 253 -18.89 32.63 7.99
N ARG A 254 -18.30 33.54 8.78
CA ARG A 254 -18.80 33.89 10.12
C ARG A 254 -19.10 32.64 10.94
N SER A 255 -18.15 31.71 10.95
CA SER A 255 -18.32 30.39 11.55
C SER A 255 -18.69 30.48 13.04
N SER A 256 -19.54 29.56 13.50
CA SER A 256 -19.97 29.50 14.90
C SER A 256 -18.86 29.09 15.88
N GLY A 257 -17.77 28.51 15.38
CA GLY A 257 -16.58 28.14 16.12
C GLY A 257 -15.76 27.07 15.39
N VAL A 258 -14.59 26.74 15.95
CA VAL A 258 -13.60 25.85 15.32
C VAL A 258 -13.27 24.66 16.24
N ILE A 259 -13.26 23.46 15.70
CA ILE A 259 -12.74 22.25 16.35
C ILE A 259 -11.33 21.96 15.80
N ILE A 260 -10.36 21.97 16.71
CA ILE A 260 -8.93 21.80 16.40
C ILE A 260 -8.36 20.46 16.89
N SER A 261 -9.03 19.81 17.84
CA SER A 261 -8.51 18.66 18.60
C SER A 261 -8.53 17.33 17.83
N MET A 262 -9.01 17.32 16.59
CA MET A 262 -9.24 16.10 15.79
C MET A 262 -8.21 15.88 14.68
N GLY A 263 -7.54 16.94 14.21
CA GLY A 263 -6.60 16.90 13.09
C GLY A 263 -5.12 16.76 13.48
N GLY A 264 -4.81 16.20 14.64
CA GLY A 264 -3.43 16.02 15.09
C GLY A 264 -2.73 17.33 15.47
N GLN A 265 -1.43 17.45 15.18
CA GLN A 265 -0.61 18.54 15.72
C GLN A 265 -0.69 19.86 14.94
N VAL A 266 -0.85 19.80 13.61
CA VAL A 266 -0.91 21.01 12.76
C VAL A 266 -1.99 21.99 13.23
N PRO A 267 -3.26 21.57 13.44
CA PRO A 267 -4.29 22.46 13.98
C PRO A 267 -4.06 22.81 15.46
N ASN A 268 -3.40 21.96 16.24
CA ASN A 268 -3.13 22.24 17.66
C ASN A 268 -2.08 23.35 17.85
N ASN A 269 -1.04 23.38 17.01
CA ASN A 269 0.02 24.39 17.06
C ASN A 269 -0.50 25.82 16.80
N ILE A 270 -1.56 25.95 15.99
CA ILE A 270 -2.16 27.24 15.66
C ILE A 270 -3.29 27.65 16.62
N ALA A 271 -3.61 26.83 17.62
CA ALA A 271 -4.68 27.09 18.58
C ALA A 271 -4.52 28.42 19.32
N LEU A 272 -3.33 28.67 19.87
CA LEU A 272 -3.05 29.87 20.67
C LEU A 272 -3.02 31.15 19.80
N PRO A 273 -2.39 31.18 18.61
CA PRO A 273 -2.53 32.30 17.68
C PRO A 273 -3.98 32.58 17.28
N LEU A 274 -4.79 31.56 17.01
CA LEU A 274 -6.20 31.74 16.64
C LEU A 274 -7.03 32.32 17.80
N TYR A 275 -6.79 31.85 19.02
CA TYR A 275 -7.46 32.38 20.22
C TYR A 275 -7.15 33.86 20.45
N ARG A 276 -5.90 34.27 20.27
CA ARG A 276 -5.48 35.68 20.37
C ARG A 276 -6.12 36.58 19.32
N SER A 277 -6.53 36.00 18.18
CA SER A 277 -7.29 36.66 17.12
C SER A 277 -8.81 36.63 17.35
N ASN A 278 -9.28 36.30 18.56
CA ASN A 278 -10.70 36.22 18.95
C ASN A 278 -11.51 35.14 18.19
N VAL A 279 -10.87 34.07 17.73
CA VAL A 279 -11.58 32.90 17.18
C VAL A 279 -12.17 32.06 18.31
N LYS A 280 -13.45 31.69 18.19
CA LYS A 280 -14.11 30.81 19.16
C LYS A 280 -13.70 29.36 18.92
N ILE A 281 -12.92 28.80 19.84
CA ILE A 281 -12.48 27.40 19.77
C ILE A 281 -13.39 26.54 20.66
N TYR A 282 -13.89 25.43 20.11
CA TYR A 282 -14.71 24.47 20.84
C TYR A 282 -13.83 23.45 21.57
N GLY A 283 -14.28 23.04 22.76
CA GLY A 283 -13.57 22.08 23.61
C GLY A 283 -12.60 22.75 24.58
N THR A 284 -11.44 22.12 24.79
CA THR A 284 -10.44 22.58 25.76
C THR A 284 -9.83 23.92 25.33
N SER A 285 -9.65 24.83 26.29
CA SER A 285 -9.07 26.15 26.04
C SER A 285 -7.63 26.03 25.50
N PRO A 286 -7.25 26.81 24.46
CA PRO A 286 -5.89 26.84 23.93
C PRO A 286 -4.80 27.19 24.95
N GLU A 287 -5.14 27.94 26.00
CA GLU A 287 -4.21 28.22 27.11
C GLU A 287 -3.90 26.95 27.93
N MET A 288 -4.88 26.05 28.06
CA MET A 288 -4.71 24.75 28.72
C MET A 288 -3.96 23.77 27.83
N ILE A 289 -4.17 23.83 26.52
CA ILE A 289 -3.38 23.07 25.54
C ILE A 289 -1.90 23.46 25.64
N ASP A 290 -1.59 24.76 25.64
CA ASP A 290 -0.21 25.26 25.83
C ASP A 290 0.36 24.87 27.20
N THR A 291 -0.48 24.83 28.24
CA THR A 291 -0.06 24.37 29.59
C THR A 291 0.33 22.88 29.60
N ALA A 292 -0.33 22.06 28.79
CA ALA A 292 -0.03 20.64 28.67
C ALA A 292 1.18 20.35 27.77
N GLU A 293 1.32 21.06 26.64
CA GLU A 293 2.43 20.87 25.70
C GLU A 293 3.75 21.50 26.21
N ASN A 294 3.66 22.61 26.96
CA ASN A 294 4.84 23.23 27.54
C ASN A 294 5.35 22.42 28.74
N ARG A 295 6.50 21.74 28.55
CA ARG A 295 7.13 20.88 29.55
C ARG A 295 7.29 21.53 30.93
N TYR A 296 7.66 22.81 30.98
CA TYR A 296 7.87 23.51 32.25
C TYR A 296 6.56 23.74 33.00
N LYS A 297 5.52 24.17 32.28
CA LYS A 297 4.19 24.37 32.85
C LYS A 297 3.57 23.04 33.27
N PHE A 298 3.70 22.02 32.42
CA PHE A 298 3.20 20.67 32.67
C PHE A 298 3.87 20.01 33.88
N SER A 299 5.20 20.06 33.97
CA SER A 299 5.94 19.53 35.12
C SER A 299 5.52 20.18 36.44
N ARG A 300 5.43 21.52 36.47
CA ARG A 300 4.99 22.24 37.67
C ARG A 300 3.56 21.88 38.07
N MET A 301 2.71 21.57 37.10
CA MET A 301 1.37 21.09 37.35
C MET A 301 1.40 19.68 37.96
N LEU A 302 2.18 18.76 37.40
CA LEU A 302 2.33 17.40 37.95
C LEU A 302 2.86 17.41 39.38
N ASP A 303 3.87 18.23 39.67
CA ASP A 303 4.44 18.38 41.02
C ASP A 303 3.39 18.88 42.03
N ARG A 304 2.50 19.80 41.63
CA ARG A 304 1.39 20.28 42.46
C ARG A 304 0.32 19.21 42.68
N LEU A 305 0.09 18.35 41.69
CA LEU A 305 -0.88 17.26 41.75
C LEU A 305 -0.35 16.03 42.52
N GLY A 306 0.94 16.01 42.87
CA GLY A 306 1.60 14.86 43.47
C GLY A 306 1.69 13.67 42.51
N VAL A 307 1.73 13.92 41.20
CA VAL A 307 1.88 12.89 40.17
C VAL A 307 3.35 12.81 39.77
N ASP A 308 3.92 11.61 39.84
CA ASP A 308 5.34 11.38 39.60
C ASP A 308 5.69 11.43 38.10
N GLN A 309 6.89 11.90 37.79
CA GLN A 309 7.43 12.06 36.44
C GLN A 309 8.94 11.75 36.43
N PRO A 310 9.51 11.38 35.27
CA PRO A 310 10.95 11.18 35.17
C PRO A 310 11.73 12.47 35.45
N GLN A 311 12.89 12.36 36.10
CA GLN A 311 13.76 13.52 36.33
C GLN A 311 14.19 14.11 34.99
N TRP A 312 13.97 15.42 34.83
CA TRP A 312 14.26 16.14 33.59
C TRP A 312 14.85 17.52 33.88
N LYS A 313 15.61 18.06 32.91
CA LYS A 313 16.06 19.45 32.92
C LYS A 313 16.22 19.96 31.49
N GLU A 314 15.78 21.19 31.27
CA GLU A 314 16.04 21.95 30.04
C GLU A 314 17.39 22.66 30.18
N LEU A 315 18.24 22.51 29.17
CA LEU A 315 19.65 22.85 29.23
C LEU A 315 20.07 23.56 27.95
N THR A 316 20.75 24.69 28.12
CA THR A 316 21.30 25.51 27.03
C THR A 316 22.82 25.33 26.88
N SER A 317 23.50 24.84 27.93
CA SER A 317 24.95 24.63 27.95
C SER A 317 25.30 23.14 28.04
N THR A 318 26.38 22.76 27.33
CA THR A 318 26.98 21.42 27.39
C THR A 318 27.52 21.08 28.78
N GLU A 319 28.01 22.06 29.53
CA GLU A 319 28.53 21.85 30.89
C GLU A 319 27.41 21.51 31.88
N GLU A 320 26.31 22.26 31.85
CA GLU A 320 25.15 21.95 32.68
C GLU A 320 24.53 20.60 32.32
N ALA A 321 24.58 20.21 31.04
CA ALA A 321 24.13 18.90 30.60
C ALA A 321 24.96 17.77 31.20
N LYS A 322 26.28 17.94 31.33
CA LYS A 322 27.15 16.97 32.00
C LYS A 322 26.85 16.86 33.48
N GLU A 323 26.72 17.98 34.20
CA GLU A 323 26.38 17.97 35.63
C GLU A 323 25.04 17.27 35.89
N PHE A 324 24.04 17.54 35.05
CA PHE A 324 22.76 16.86 35.14
C PHE A 324 22.89 15.35 34.89
N CYS A 325 23.61 14.94 33.85
CA CYS A 325 23.82 13.52 33.53
C CYS A 325 24.60 12.78 34.64
N GLN A 326 25.56 13.43 35.29
CA GLN A 326 26.28 12.86 36.44
C GLN A 326 25.35 12.65 37.65
N ARG A 327 24.45 13.61 37.91
CA ARG A 327 23.48 13.51 39.01
C ARG A 327 22.44 12.41 38.78
N VAL A 328 21.90 12.33 37.57
CA VAL A 328 20.78 11.43 37.22
C VAL A 328 21.26 10.03 36.80
N LYS A 329 22.55 9.91 36.47
CA LYS A 329 23.25 8.72 35.94
C LYS A 329 22.72 8.27 34.57
N TYR A 330 23.59 7.73 33.74
CA TYR A 330 23.20 7.14 32.44
C TYR A 330 22.37 5.85 32.62
N PRO A 331 21.55 5.46 31.63
CA PRO A 331 21.24 6.17 30.38
C PRO A 331 20.30 7.36 30.56
N VAL A 332 20.40 8.33 29.65
CA VAL A 332 19.53 9.52 29.55
C VAL A 332 18.96 9.63 28.14
N LEU A 333 17.82 10.28 28.03
CA LEU A 333 17.16 10.54 26.76
C LEU A 333 17.23 12.04 26.47
N VAL A 334 17.75 12.38 25.30
CA VAL A 334 17.98 13.75 24.85
C VAL A 334 16.95 14.07 23.77
N ARG A 335 16.21 15.18 23.96
CA ARG A 335 15.18 15.66 23.04
C ARG A 335 15.47 17.12 22.67
N PRO A 336 15.46 17.49 21.39
CA PRO A 336 15.36 18.90 21.02
C PRO A 336 14.00 19.46 21.43
N SER A 337 13.93 20.72 21.84
CA SER A 337 12.65 21.37 22.16
C SER A 337 11.81 21.57 20.88
N TYR A 338 10.48 21.45 21.00
CA TYR A 338 9.51 21.68 19.91
C TYR A 338 9.58 20.75 18.69
N VAL A 339 9.91 19.46 18.89
CA VAL A 339 9.95 18.47 17.80
C VAL A 339 8.92 17.35 17.97
N LEU A 340 8.27 16.98 16.87
CA LEU A 340 7.21 15.98 16.73
C LEU A 340 7.78 14.56 16.50
N SER A 341 7.01 13.53 16.87
CA SER A 341 7.31 12.11 16.58
C SER A 341 8.67 11.59 17.09
N GLY A 342 9.23 12.30 18.07
CA GLY A 342 10.57 12.05 18.55
C GLY A 342 11.67 12.26 17.51
N ALA A 343 11.44 13.08 16.48
CA ALA A 343 12.46 13.34 15.47
C ALA A 343 13.71 13.94 16.14
N ALA A 344 14.86 13.36 15.79
CA ALA A 344 16.16 13.62 16.43
C ALA A 344 16.25 13.29 17.94
N MET A 345 15.29 12.59 18.57
CA MET A 345 15.45 12.09 19.93
C MET A 345 16.50 10.99 19.97
N ASN A 346 17.33 10.96 21.02
CA ASN A 346 18.35 9.92 21.17
C ASN A 346 18.52 9.47 22.61
N THR A 347 18.76 8.17 22.78
CA THR A 347 19.23 7.57 24.04
C THR A 347 20.74 7.63 24.11
N VAL A 348 21.25 8.25 25.16
CA VAL A 348 22.68 8.42 25.41
C VAL A 348 23.08 7.55 26.60
N TYR A 349 24.09 6.71 26.39
CA TYR A 349 24.57 5.73 27.39
C TYR A 349 25.92 6.11 28.01
N SER A 350 26.65 7.06 27.41
CA SER A 350 27.96 7.52 27.88
C SER A 350 28.16 9.02 27.70
N GLU A 351 29.13 9.60 28.41
CA GLU A 351 29.48 11.02 28.27
C GLU A 351 30.03 11.36 26.88
N HIS A 352 30.79 10.44 26.27
CA HIS A 352 31.34 10.66 24.93
C HIS A 352 30.23 10.73 23.87
N ASP A 353 29.20 9.89 23.99
CA ASP A 353 28.03 9.92 23.11
C ASP A 353 27.23 11.22 23.26
N LEU A 354 27.14 11.74 24.49
CA LEU A 354 26.49 13.02 24.77
C LEU A 354 27.18 14.16 24.02
N HIS A 355 28.51 14.22 24.06
CA HIS A 355 29.29 15.26 23.39
C HIS A 355 29.09 15.22 21.88
N ASN A 356 29.23 14.05 21.26
CA ASN A 356 29.05 13.88 19.82
C ASN A 356 27.63 14.25 19.37
N TYR A 357 26.62 13.92 20.17
CA TYR A 357 25.24 14.28 19.86
C TYR A 357 24.97 15.78 20.03
N LEU A 358 25.49 16.41 21.09
CA LEU A 358 25.34 17.85 21.29
C LEU A 358 26.04 18.67 20.20
N ASP A 359 27.20 18.23 19.71
CA ASP A 359 27.88 18.88 18.57
C ASP A 359 27.05 18.80 17.29
N GLN A 360 26.40 17.64 17.03
CA GLN A 360 25.49 17.48 15.90
C GLN A 360 24.20 18.29 16.07
N ALA A 361 23.60 18.27 17.26
CA ALA A 361 22.38 19.01 17.56
C ALA A 361 22.59 20.53 17.49
N ALA A 362 23.74 21.03 17.98
CA ALA A 362 24.11 22.45 17.89
C ALA A 362 24.36 22.92 16.45
N ALA A 363 24.72 22.01 15.54
CA ALA A 363 24.81 22.31 14.11
C ALA A 363 23.42 22.41 13.44
N VAL A 364 22.43 21.66 13.93
CA VAL A 364 21.06 21.61 13.38
C VAL A 364 20.19 22.75 13.92
N SER A 365 20.36 23.17 15.17
CA SER A 365 19.70 24.35 15.70
C SER A 365 20.51 25.07 16.77
N LYS A 366 20.87 26.33 16.51
CA LYS A 366 21.56 27.20 17.47
C LYS A 366 20.61 27.94 18.42
N GLU A 367 19.31 27.95 18.13
CA GLU A 367 18.32 28.81 18.81
C GLU A 367 17.45 28.08 19.83
N TYR A 368 17.40 26.74 19.83
CA TYR A 368 16.54 25.99 20.73
C TYR A 368 17.29 25.23 21.84
N PRO A 369 16.81 25.27 23.08
CA PRO A 369 17.36 24.51 24.20
C PRO A 369 17.09 23.00 24.05
N VAL A 370 17.97 22.19 24.64
CA VAL A 370 17.88 20.73 24.62
C VAL A 370 17.31 20.24 25.95
N VAL A 371 16.37 19.30 25.91
CA VAL A 371 15.76 18.71 27.09
C VAL A 371 16.33 17.32 27.35
N ILE A 372 16.92 17.13 28.53
CA ILE A 372 17.47 15.83 28.95
C ILE A 372 16.56 15.22 30.02
N THR A 373 16.20 13.96 29.85
CA THR A 373 15.31 13.20 30.74
C THR A 373 15.94 11.87 31.14
N LYS A 374 15.69 11.38 32.36
CA LYS A 374 16.13 10.04 32.78
C LYS A 374 15.43 8.97 31.95
N TYR A 375 16.21 8.13 31.27
CA TYR A 375 15.72 6.94 30.62
C TYR A 375 15.59 5.77 31.62
N ILE A 376 14.41 5.16 31.69
CA ILE A 376 14.10 4.06 32.63
C ILE A 376 14.12 2.75 31.85
N GLU A 377 15.15 1.94 32.08
CA GLU A 377 15.30 0.67 31.37
C GLU A 377 14.33 -0.41 31.90
N ASN A 378 13.88 -1.26 30.97
CA ASN A 378 12.97 -2.39 31.22
C ASN A 378 11.64 -2.00 31.87
N ALA A 379 11.16 -0.79 31.60
CA ALA A 379 9.83 -0.37 32.03
C ALA A 379 8.81 -0.62 30.92
N LYS A 380 7.56 -0.87 31.31
CA LYS A 380 6.44 -0.98 30.37
C LYS A 380 5.91 0.40 30.04
N GLU A 381 5.52 0.60 28.79
CA GLU A 381 4.82 1.81 28.35
C GLU A 381 3.32 1.52 28.24
N ILE A 382 2.51 2.49 28.64
CA ILE A 382 1.06 2.36 28.72
C ILE A 382 0.45 3.63 28.12
N GLU A 383 -0.54 3.43 27.26
CA GLU A 383 -1.34 4.52 26.71
C GLU A 383 -2.72 4.57 27.37
N MET A 384 -3.12 5.77 27.76
CA MET A 384 -4.44 6.04 28.30
C MET A 384 -5.16 7.02 27.38
N ASP A 385 -6.24 6.56 26.75
CA ASP A 385 -7.12 7.39 25.94
C ASP A 385 -8.38 7.72 26.73
N ALA A 386 -8.68 9.01 26.88
CA ALA A 386 -9.79 9.47 27.68
C ALA A 386 -10.54 10.64 27.01
N VAL A 387 -11.80 10.78 27.41
CA VAL A 387 -12.66 11.90 27.05
C VAL A 387 -13.17 12.53 28.34
N ALA A 388 -13.08 13.85 28.44
CA ALA A 388 -13.56 14.61 29.58
C ALA A 388 -14.56 15.70 29.16
N ASN A 389 -15.38 16.13 30.11
CA ASN A 389 -16.31 17.25 29.98
C ASN A 389 -16.19 18.13 31.22
N ASN A 390 -15.74 19.38 31.07
CA ASN A 390 -15.45 20.30 32.17
C ASN A 390 -14.57 19.66 33.26
N GLY A 391 -13.49 19.01 32.84
CA GLY A 391 -12.53 18.33 33.74
C GLY A 391 -12.99 16.97 34.27
N LYS A 392 -14.28 16.62 34.12
CA LYS A 392 -14.79 15.30 34.54
C LYS A 392 -14.61 14.27 33.44
N MET A 393 -13.93 13.18 33.75
CA MET A 393 -13.70 12.07 32.82
C MET A 393 -15.00 11.28 32.58
N ILE A 394 -15.45 11.22 31.33
CA ILE A 394 -16.73 10.59 30.92
C ILE A 394 -16.55 9.24 30.20
N GLY A 395 -15.32 8.92 29.76
CA GLY A 395 -14.93 7.64 29.19
C GLY A 395 -13.41 7.52 29.13
N HIS A 396 -12.88 6.34 29.41
CA HIS A 396 -11.44 6.07 29.35
C HIS A 396 -11.13 4.61 29.04
N PHE A 397 -10.00 4.38 28.40
CA PHE A 397 -9.50 3.05 28.07
C PHE A 397 -7.97 3.02 28.13
N ILE A 398 -7.45 1.96 28.72
CA ILE A 398 -6.01 1.75 28.93
C ILE A 398 -5.54 0.70 27.92
N SER A 399 -4.48 1.01 27.18
CA SER A 399 -3.82 0.09 26.25
C SER A 399 -2.39 -0.18 26.72
N GLU A 400 -1.97 -1.44 26.65
CA GLU A 400 -0.63 -1.88 27.04
C GLU A 400 0.26 -2.03 25.79
N HIS A 401 1.51 -1.55 25.87
CA HIS A 401 2.52 -1.81 24.85
C HIS A 401 3.18 -3.18 25.07
N VAL A 402 3.44 -3.92 23.98
CA VAL A 402 4.23 -5.16 24.04
C VAL A 402 5.71 -4.87 24.25
N GLU A 403 6.21 -3.87 23.54
CA GLU A 403 7.58 -3.41 23.59
C GLU A 403 7.84 -2.65 24.91
N ASN A 404 9.09 -2.70 25.39
CA ASN A 404 9.47 -1.89 26.54
C ASN A 404 9.59 -0.41 26.13
N ALA A 405 9.44 0.48 27.12
CA ALA A 405 9.65 1.92 26.96
C ALA A 405 11.00 2.21 26.30
N GLY A 406 10.97 3.02 25.23
CA GLY A 406 12.12 3.36 24.39
C GLY A 406 11.99 2.97 22.92
N VAL A 407 11.05 2.08 22.59
CA VAL A 407 10.45 2.06 21.26
C VAL A 407 9.40 3.16 21.22
N HIS A 408 9.37 3.96 20.16
CA HIS A 408 8.37 5.01 20.02
C HIS A 408 6.95 4.41 20.02
N SER A 409 6.01 5.03 20.74
CA SER A 409 4.62 4.57 20.88
C SER A 409 3.90 4.27 19.56
N GLY A 410 4.23 5.02 18.51
CA GLY A 410 3.69 4.78 17.16
C GLY A 410 4.18 3.50 16.48
N ASP A 411 5.38 3.03 16.83
CA ASP A 411 5.96 1.77 16.35
C ASP A 411 5.68 0.61 17.32
N ALA A 412 4.99 0.86 18.43
CA ALA A 412 4.66 -0.15 19.42
C ALA A 412 3.39 -0.92 19.03
N THR A 413 3.37 -2.19 19.41
CA THR A 413 2.21 -3.07 19.32
C THR A 413 1.33 -2.82 20.55
N LEU A 414 0.08 -2.42 20.35
CA LEU A 414 -0.88 -2.15 21.44
C LEU A 414 -1.80 -3.34 21.69
N ILE A 415 -2.06 -3.64 22.96
CA ILE A 415 -3.02 -4.65 23.41
C ILE A 415 -4.11 -3.97 24.24
N LEU A 416 -5.37 -4.27 23.90
CA LEU A 416 -6.55 -3.74 24.59
C LEU A 416 -7.61 -4.86 24.76
N PRO A 417 -8.13 -5.12 25.98
CA PRO A 417 -7.72 -4.59 27.28
C PRO A 417 -6.32 -5.09 27.72
N PRO A 418 -5.64 -4.39 28.66
CA PRO A 418 -4.31 -4.77 29.10
C PRO A 418 -4.34 -6.16 29.77
N GLN A 419 -3.29 -6.95 29.56
CA GLN A 419 -3.26 -8.36 29.98
C GLN A 419 -2.22 -8.63 31.08
N ASP A 420 -1.13 -7.87 31.09
CA ASP A 420 0.00 -8.14 31.97
C ASP A 420 0.23 -6.97 32.97
N LEU A 421 -0.82 -6.20 33.29
CA LEU A 421 -0.79 -5.09 34.25
C LEU A 421 -1.52 -5.43 35.55
N ASP A 422 -0.90 -5.06 36.69
CA ASP A 422 -1.51 -5.22 38.00
C ASP A 422 -2.71 -4.28 38.21
N PRO A 423 -3.81 -4.74 38.85
CA PRO A 423 -4.99 -3.91 39.10
C PRO A 423 -4.72 -2.65 39.93
N GLU A 424 -3.71 -2.69 40.81
CA GLU A 424 -3.30 -1.51 41.59
C GLU A 424 -2.69 -0.44 40.68
N THR A 425 -1.86 -0.85 39.73
CA THR A 425 -1.24 0.04 38.73
C THR A 425 -2.31 0.69 37.86
N ILE A 426 -3.34 -0.06 37.44
CA ILE A 426 -4.50 0.47 36.69
C ILE A 426 -5.21 1.57 37.48
N ARG A 427 -5.51 1.35 38.78
CA ARG A 427 -6.16 2.38 39.62
C ARG A 427 -5.33 3.64 39.78
N LYS A 428 -4.00 3.51 39.90
CA LYS A 428 -3.10 4.68 39.98
C LYS A 428 -3.12 5.48 38.68
N ILE A 429 -3.17 4.81 37.52
CA ILE A 429 -3.26 5.45 36.20
C ILE A 429 -4.60 6.20 36.05
N GLU A 430 -5.71 5.58 36.47
CA GLU A 430 -7.04 6.23 36.46
C GLU A 430 -7.08 7.47 37.36
N ASP A 431 -6.54 7.39 38.58
CA ASP A 431 -6.48 8.52 39.51
C ASP A 431 -5.60 9.66 38.98
N ALA A 432 -4.43 9.35 38.43
CA ALA A 432 -3.56 10.33 37.79
C ALA A 432 -4.25 11.01 36.59
N THR A 433 -4.90 10.22 35.74
CA THR A 433 -5.63 10.71 34.56
C THR A 433 -6.81 11.60 34.94
N ARG A 434 -7.52 11.28 36.03
CA ARG A 434 -8.59 12.13 36.58
C ARG A 434 -8.06 13.45 37.10
N LYS A 435 -6.96 13.44 37.87
CA LYS A 435 -6.32 14.65 38.40
C LYS A 435 -5.82 15.57 37.29
N ILE A 436 -5.20 15.00 36.25
CA ILE A 436 -4.69 15.77 35.11
C ILE A 436 -5.85 16.36 34.30
N GLY A 437 -6.91 15.58 34.05
CA GLY A 437 -8.11 16.04 33.35
C GLY A 437 -8.79 17.21 34.06
N ASP A 438 -8.92 17.14 35.39
CA ASP A 438 -9.51 18.19 36.23
C ASP A 438 -8.64 19.46 36.26
N ALA A 439 -7.32 19.31 36.44
CA ALA A 439 -6.37 20.42 36.49
C ALA A 439 -6.29 21.22 35.18
N LEU A 440 -6.39 20.54 34.04
CA LEU A 440 -6.40 21.16 32.71
C LEU A 440 -7.82 21.57 32.26
N ASN A 441 -8.85 21.30 33.06
CA ASN A 441 -10.26 21.50 32.73
C ASN A 441 -10.61 20.98 31.32
N VAL A 442 -10.17 19.75 31.02
CA VAL A 442 -10.29 19.17 29.67
C VAL A 442 -11.75 19.01 29.30
N THR A 443 -12.09 19.46 28.08
CA THR A 443 -13.40 19.25 27.47
C THR A 443 -13.19 18.76 26.04
N GLY A 444 -13.34 17.46 25.82
CA GLY A 444 -13.00 16.77 24.58
C GLY A 444 -12.01 15.61 24.80
N PRO A 445 -11.29 15.19 23.74
CA PRO A 445 -10.38 14.05 23.78
C PRO A 445 -9.01 14.46 24.33
N TYR A 446 -8.39 13.57 25.11
CA TYR A 446 -7.00 13.68 25.54
C TYR A 446 -6.37 12.30 25.72
N ASN A 447 -5.05 12.26 25.62
CA ASN A 447 -4.25 11.05 25.73
C ASN A 447 -3.09 11.29 26.70
N ILE A 448 -2.78 10.30 27.52
CA ILE A 448 -1.65 10.33 28.46
C ILE A 448 -0.82 9.07 28.29
N GLN A 449 0.50 9.24 28.22
CA GLN A 449 1.45 8.14 28.19
C GLN A 449 2.11 7.97 29.56
N PHE A 450 2.16 6.73 30.03
CA PHE A 450 2.73 6.36 31.32
C PHE A 450 3.84 5.33 31.16
N ILE A 451 4.82 5.41 32.06
CA ILE A 451 5.81 4.36 32.30
C ILE A 451 5.42 3.65 33.58
N ALA A 452 5.31 2.33 33.54
CA ALA A 452 5.09 1.49 34.71
C ALA A 452 6.30 0.59 34.97
N LYS A 453 6.79 0.61 36.21
CA LYS A 453 7.86 -0.28 36.68
C LYS A 453 7.67 -0.56 38.17
N ASP A 454 7.67 -1.84 38.56
CA ASP A 454 7.58 -2.26 39.96
C ASP A 454 6.41 -1.61 40.74
N ASN A 455 5.23 -1.48 40.12
CA ASN A 455 4.02 -0.79 40.62
C ASN A 455 4.09 0.75 40.80
N ASP A 456 5.22 1.36 40.43
CA ASP A 456 5.36 2.80 40.32
C ASP A 456 4.99 3.28 38.91
N ILE A 457 4.24 4.37 38.85
CA ILE A 457 3.81 5.01 37.60
C ILE A 457 4.50 6.35 37.44
N LYS A 458 4.93 6.67 36.23
CA LYS A 458 5.49 7.97 35.88
C LYS A 458 4.87 8.47 34.59
N VAL A 459 4.43 9.73 34.58
CA VAL A 459 3.87 10.36 33.37
C VAL A 459 4.99 10.75 32.42
N ILE A 460 4.84 10.40 31.14
CA ILE A 460 5.75 10.84 30.06
C ILE A 460 5.28 12.18 29.52
N GLU A 461 4.06 12.20 28.97
CA GLU A 461 3.46 13.35 28.30
C GLU A 461 1.94 13.25 28.32
N CYS A 462 1.27 14.40 28.16
CA CYS A 462 -0.16 14.52 28.01
C CYS A 462 -0.48 15.30 26.74
N ASN A 463 -1.20 14.66 25.82
CA ASN A 463 -1.65 15.25 24.58
C ASN A 463 -3.13 15.62 24.71
N VAL A 464 -3.46 16.92 24.76
CA VAL A 464 -4.85 17.40 24.88
C VAL A 464 -5.52 17.46 23.51
N ARG A 465 -5.56 16.31 22.84
CA ARG A 465 -6.14 16.10 21.51
C ARG A 465 -6.46 14.62 21.33
N ALA A 466 -7.14 14.29 20.23
CA ALA A 466 -7.24 12.90 19.80
C ALA A 466 -5.83 12.33 19.54
N ALA A 467 -5.61 11.10 19.99
CA ALA A 467 -4.41 10.33 19.68
C ALA A 467 -4.68 9.35 18.54
N ARG A 468 -3.60 8.83 17.94
CA ARG A 468 -3.67 7.85 16.84
C ARG A 468 -4.35 6.54 17.24
N SER A 469 -4.40 6.23 18.53
CA SER A 469 -5.04 5.04 19.10
C SER A 469 -6.56 5.15 19.21
N PHE A 470 -7.16 6.36 19.09
CA PHE A 470 -8.61 6.55 19.24
C PHE A 470 -9.47 5.70 18.29
N PRO A 471 -9.14 5.57 16.98
CA PRO A 471 -9.88 4.68 16.08
C PRO A 471 -9.78 3.22 16.50
N PHE A 472 -8.60 2.78 16.96
CA PHE A 472 -8.37 1.42 17.45
C PHE A 472 -9.23 1.14 18.69
N VAL A 473 -9.11 1.99 19.72
CA VAL A 473 -9.86 1.87 20.97
C VAL A 473 -11.37 1.88 20.70
N SER A 474 -11.83 2.81 19.84
CA SER A 474 -13.25 2.94 19.54
C SER A 474 -13.83 1.70 18.86
N LYS A 475 -13.06 1.07 17.96
CA LYS A 475 -13.48 -0.14 17.25
C LYS A 475 -13.45 -1.38 18.14
N VAL A 476 -12.42 -1.54 18.97
CA VAL A 476 -12.31 -2.66 19.92
C VAL A 476 -13.41 -2.58 20.97
N MET A 477 -13.65 -1.41 21.54
CA MET A 477 -14.63 -1.28 22.62
C MET A 477 -16.07 -1.15 22.12
N GLY A 478 -16.28 -1.02 20.81
CA GLY A 478 -17.60 -0.79 20.22
C GLY A 478 -18.23 0.55 20.63
N LEU A 479 -17.40 1.51 21.07
CA LEU A 479 -17.82 2.81 21.55
C LEU A 479 -17.07 3.91 20.81
N ASP A 480 -17.79 4.80 20.12
CA ASP A 480 -17.15 5.93 19.45
C ASP A 480 -16.77 7.04 20.44
N LEU A 481 -15.49 7.08 20.80
CA LEU A 481 -14.93 8.13 21.66
C LEU A 481 -14.95 9.51 21.00
N ILE A 482 -14.85 9.59 19.67
CA ILE A 482 -14.84 10.85 18.94
C ILE A 482 -16.24 11.45 18.89
N GLU A 483 -17.28 10.61 18.76
CA GLU A 483 -18.67 11.04 18.89
C GLU A 483 -18.93 11.62 20.30
N MET A 484 -18.51 10.91 21.36
CA MET A 484 -18.61 11.41 22.73
C MET A 484 -17.86 12.73 22.93
N ALA A 485 -16.63 12.81 22.43
CA ALA A 485 -15.81 14.01 22.53
C ALA A 485 -16.43 15.19 21.78
N THR A 486 -16.94 14.96 20.57
CA THR A 486 -17.58 16.00 19.74
C THR A 486 -18.82 16.55 20.43
N LYS A 487 -19.68 15.67 20.96
CA LYS A 487 -20.86 16.08 21.72
C LYS A 487 -20.50 16.86 22.99
N ALA A 488 -19.47 16.45 23.71
CA ALA A 488 -18.98 17.17 24.89
C ALA A 488 -18.48 18.58 24.54
N MET A 489 -17.73 18.73 23.44
CA MET A 489 -17.20 20.02 22.99
C MET A 489 -18.28 21.01 22.52
N THR A 490 -19.37 20.52 21.93
CA THR A 490 -20.48 21.35 21.44
C THR A 490 -21.58 21.57 22.47
N GLY A 491 -21.49 20.96 23.66
CA GLY A 491 -22.49 21.09 24.73
C GLY A 491 -23.75 20.25 24.52
N ILE A 492 -23.69 19.24 23.64
CA ILE A 492 -24.78 18.26 23.45
C ILE A 492 -24.78 17.29 24.63
N PRO A 493 -25.94 16.88 25.17
CA PRO A 493 -26.00 15.90 26.25
C PRO A 493 -25.31 14.57 25.88
N VAL A 494 -24.39 14.11 26.73
CA VAL A 494 -23.67 12.83 26.59
C VAL A 494 -23.94 11.96 27.80
N ARG A 495 -24.15 10.65 27.56
CA ARG A 495 -24.21 9.66 28.62
C ARG A 495 -22.79 9.30 29.06
N GLU A 496 -22.48 9.54 30.33
CA GLU A 496 -21.23 9.09 30.95
C GLU A 496 -21.17 7.55 30.98
N TYR A 497 -20.02 6.96 30.61
CA TYR A 497 -19.77 5.51 30.59
C TYR A 497 -20.95 4.66 30.05
N PRO A 498 -21.21 4.70 28.72
CA PRO A 498 -22.24 3.86 28.13
C PRO A 498 -21.89 2.36 28.30
N PRO A 499 -22.91 1.48 28.39
CA PRO A 499 -22.67 0.05 28.58
C PRO A 499 -21.95 -0.54 27.36
N LEU A 500 -20.88 -1.29 27.63
CA LEU A 500 -20.08 -1.97 26.62
C LEU A 500 -20.66 -3.36 26.33
N ASN A 501 -20.98 -3.65 25.07
CA ASN A 501 -21.48 -4.96 24.63
C ASN A 501 -20.33 -5.83 24.08
N ILE A 502 -19.29 -6.06 24.88
CA ILE A 502 -18.09 -6.81 24.47
C ILE A 502 -18.10 -8.19 25.14
N PRO A 503 -17.76 -9.29 24.42
CA PRO A 503 -17.57 -10.61 25.01
C PRO A 503 -16.46 -10.64 26.09
N ALA A 504 -16.55 -11.56 27.05
CA ALA A 504 -15.56 -11.67 28.13
C ALA A 504 -14.14 -12.04 27.64
N ASP A 505 -14.04 -12.90 26.61
CA ASP A 505 -12.78 -13.33 25.99
C ASP A 505 -12.57 -12.57 24.67
N TYR A 506 -12.30 -11.27 24.74
CA TYR A 506 -12.11 -10.41 23.57
C TYR A 506 -10.92 -9.50 23.77
N VAL A 507 -9.94 -9.59 22.86
CA VAL A 507 -8.73 -8.77 22.85
C VAL A 507 -8.50 -8.22 21.45
N GLY A 508 -8.30 -6.91 21.37
CA GLY A 508 -7.80 -6.23 20.20
C GLY A 508 -6.28 -6.06 20.27
N VAL A 509 -5.61 -6.31 19.16
CA VAL A 509 -4.17 -6.04 19.02
C VAL A 509 -3.92 -5.16 17.80
N LYS A 510 -3.22 -4.05 18.01
CA LYS A 510 -2.74 -3.17 16.96
C LYS A 510 -1.28 -3.49 16.67
N VAL A 511 -0.95 -3.77 15.42
CA VAL A 511 0.40 -4.04 14.94
C VAL A 511 0.82 -2.93 13.96
N PRO A 512 2.02 -2.34 14.10
CA PRO A 512 2.54 -1.33 13.17
C PRO A 512 2.87 -1.91 11.78
N GLN A 513 2.62 -1.12 10.75
CA GLN A 513 3.04 -1.38 9.37
C GLN A 513 4.29 -0.57 9.02
N PHE A 514 5.31 -1.25 8.51
CA PHE A 514 6.56 -0.63 8.08
C PHE A 514 6.75 -0.70 6.56
N SER A 515 7.44 0.31 6.01
CA SER A 515 7.74 0.43 4.57
C SER A 515 9.25 0.32 4.25
N PHE A 516 10.02 -0.44 5.04
CA PHE A 516 11.48 -0.57 4.88
C PHE A 516 11.89 -1.12 3.50
N SER A 517 11.05 -1.91 2.84
CA SER A 517 11.29 -2.40 1.47
C SER A 517 11.41 -1.27 0.43
N ARG A 518 10.73 -0.13 0.66
CA ARG A 518 10.77 1.04 -0.23
C ARG A 518 11.85 2.05 0.14
N LEU A 519 12.31 2.04 1.39
CA LEU A 519 13.30 2.97 1.92
C LEU A 519 14.71 2.41 1.77
N SER A 520 15.32 2.58 0.59
CA SER A 520 16.71 2.17 0.33
C SER A 520 17.68 2.90 1.26
N GLY A 521 18.49 2.14 2.02
CA GLY A 521 19.49 2.69 2.93
C GLY A 521 19.01 2.91 4.38
N ALA A 522 17.72 2.71 4.68
CA ALA A 522 17.22 2.77 6.05
C ALA A 522 17.53 1.48 6.83
N ASP A 523 17.99 1.61 8.08
CA ASP A 523 18.20 0.49 9.00
C ASP A 523 16.85 0.04 9.59
N PRO A 524 16.41 -1.21 9.37
CA PRO A 524 15.12 -1.71 9.86
C PRO A 524 15.21 -2.08 11.36
N VAL A 525 15.50 -1.09 12.20
CA VAL A 525 15.56 -1.20 13.66
C VAL A 525 14.68 -0.14 14.27
N MET A 526 13.86 -0.56 15.23
CA MET A 526 13.01 0.35 16.00
C MET A 526 13.86 1.14 16.99
N GLY A 527 13.54 2.42 17.14
CA GLY A 527 14.20 3.31 18.10
C GLY A 527 13.19 4.22 18.79
N VAL A 528 13.71 5.31 19.36
CA VAL A 528 12.91 6.36 20.00
C VAL A 528 12.25 7.30 18.99
N GLU A 529 12.67 7.24 17.72
CA GLU A 529 12.03 7.92 16.60
C GLU A 529 11.10 6.94 15.88
N MET A 530 9.91 7.42 15.52
CA MET A 530 8.92 6.63 14.81
C MET A 530 9.36 6.36 13.37
N ALA A 531 9.16 5.13 12.89
CA ALA A 531 9.45 4.72 11.50
C ALA A 531 8.28 4.04 10.80
N SER A 532 7.23 3.66 11.53
CA SER A 532 6.02 3.06 10.97
C SER A 532 5.23 4.06 10.12
N THR A 533 4.60 3.53 9.08
CA THR A 533 3.84 4.29 8.08
C THR A 533 2.32 4.07 8.21
N GLY A 534 1.91 3.06 8.97
CA GLY A 534 0.51 2.72 9.17
C GLY A 534 0.34 1.67 10.26
N GLU A 535 -0.87 1.13 10.38
CA GLU A 535 -1.25 0.19 11.42
C GLU A 535 -2.26 -0.83 10.91
N VAL A 536 -2.28 -2.00 11.54
CA VAL A 536 -3.30 -3.02 11.36
C VAL A 536 -3.85 -3.39 12.72
N ALA A 537 -5.17 -3.45 12.84
CA ALA A 537 -5.84 -3.89 14.06
C ALA A 537 -6.59 -5.19 13.78
N CYS A 538 -6.38 -6.20 14.64
CA CYS A 538 -7.10 -7.47 14.57
C CYS A 538 -7.69 -7.81 15.94
N PHE A 539 -8.74 -8.61 15.90
CA PHE A 539 -9.43 -9.12 17.09
C PHE A 539 -9.12 -10.61 17.27
N GLY A 540 -9.26 -11.08 18.50
CA GLY A 540 -9.11 -12.48 18.84
C GLY A 540 -9.55 -12.76 20.27
N ARG A 541 -9.65 -14.04 20.64
CA ARG A 541 -10.03 -14.44 22.01
C ARG A 541 -8.89 -14.26 23.00
N THR A 542 -7.66 -14.32 22.50
CA THR A 542 -6.44 -14.14 23.29
C THR A 542 -5.51 -13.15 22.59
N LYS A 543 -4.61 -12.51 23.36
CA LYS A 543 -3.57 -11.63 22.80
C LYS A 543 -2.73 -12.29 21.71
N TYR A 544 -2.48 -13.60 21.83
CA TYR A 544 -1.67 -14.36 20.87
C TYR A 544 -2.38 -14.58 19.52
N GLU A 545 -3.68 -14.87 19.57
CA GLU A 545 -4.49 -15.07 18.36
C GLU A 545 -4.63 -13.77 17.57
N ALA A 546 -5.01 -12.68 18.27
CA ALA A 546 -5.13 -11.36 17.69
C ALA A 546 -3.79 -10.86 17.13
N TYR A 547 -2.67 -11.15 17.82
CA TYR A 547 -1.33 -10.80 17.37
C TYR A 547 -0.91 -11.53 16.09
N ILE A 548 -1.14 -12.85 15.98
CA ILE A 548 -0.84 -13.58 14.74
C ILE A 548 -1.67 -13.07 13.57
N LYS A 549 -2.98 -12.85 13.78
CA LYS A 549 -3.87 -12.28 12.76
C LYS A 549 -3.38 -10.90 12.30
N GLY A 550 -2.96 -10.06 13.25
CA GLY A 550 -2.34 -8.76 12.98
C GLY A 550 -1.07 -8.87 12.14
N LEU A 551 -0.14 -9.75 12.53
CA LEU A 551 1.10 -9.99 11.78
C LEU A 551 0.83 -10.50 10.36
N VAL A 552 -0.02 -11.51 10.18
CA VAL A 552 -0.33 -12.03 8.84
C VAL A 552 -0.93 -10.92 7.96
N SER A 553 -1.74 -10.05 8.55
CA SER A 553 -2.37 -8.93 7.86
C SER A 553 -1.40 -7.81 7.45
N THR A 554 -0.25 -7.65 8.14
CA THR A 554 0.82 -6.73 7.69
C THR A 554 1.63 -7.28 6.50
N GLY A 555 1.32 -8.50 6.05
CA GLY A 555 2.05 -9.23 5.01
C GLY A 555 3.16 -10.12 5.56
N PHE A 556 3.23 -10.32 6.88
CA PHE A 556 4.21 -11.21 7.52
C PHE A 556 3.91 -12.68 7.16
N LYS A 557 4.92 -13.38 6.64
CA LYS A 557 4.82 -14.82 6.33
C LYS A 557 5.19 -15.63 7.58
N LEU A 558 4.30 -16.52 8.01
CA LEU A 558 4.61 -17.42 9.13
C LEU A 558 5.70 -18.45 8.73
N PRO A 559 6.65 -18.74 9.63
CA PRO A 559 7.73 -19.68 9.35
C PRO A 559 7.22 -21.11 9.22
N LYS A 560 7.73 -21.84 8.21
CA LYS A 560 7.35 -23.24 7.97
C LYS A 560 8.37 -24.23 8.51
N LYS A 561 9.68 -24.00 8.33
CA LYS A 561 10.72 -24.96 8.73
C LYS A 561 11.98 -24.34 9.32
N ASN A 562 12.48 -23.22 8.79
CA ASN A 562 13.85 -22.76 9.09
C ASN A 562 13.86 -21.38 9.74
N ILE A 563 14.47 -21.25 10.93
CA ILE A 563 14.54 -19.99 11.70
C ILE A 563 16.00 -19.63 11.98
N LEU A 564 16.40 -18.40 11.68
CA LEU A 564 17.72 -17.84 11.99
C LEU A 564 17.66 -16.97 13.24
N LEU A 565 18.55 -17.23 14.20
CA LEU A 565 18.70 -16.50 15.45
C LEU A 565 20.05 -15.78 15.50
N SER A 566 20.02 -14.47 15.72
CA SER A 566 21.22 -13.69 16.01
C SER A 566 20.93 -12.77 17.20
N ILE A 567 21.47 -13.15 18.36
CA ILE A 567 21.18 -12.48 19.64
C ILE A 567 22.48 -11.95 20.24
N GLY A 568 22.56 -10.64 20.42
CA GLY A 568 23.77 -9.98 20.92
C GLY A 568 24.00 -10.16 22.42
N SER A 569 23.06 -9.71 23.25
CA SER A 569 23.22 -9.62 24.72
C SER A 569 23.04 -10.97 25.41
N PHE A 570 23.86 -11.26 26.43
CA PHE A 570 23.68 -12.44 27.29
C PHE A 570 22.34 -12.44 28.03
N LYS A 571 21.88 -11.26 28.47
CA LYS A 571 20.58 -11.10 29.14
C LYS A 571 19.43 -11.55 28.23
N ASP A 572 19.47 -11.13 26.96
CA ASP A 572 18.42 -11.45 25.98
C ASP A 572 18.47 -12.93 25.58
N LYS A 573 19.67 -13.53 25.53
CA LYS A 573 19.84 -14.98 25.31
C LYS A 573 19.19 -15.79 26.42
N MET A 574 19.39 -15.40 27.68
CA MET A 574 18.73 -16.05 28.81
C MET A 574 17.21 -15.86 28.78
N GLU A 575 16.72 -14.65 28.46
CA GLU A 575 15.28 -14.40 28.39
C GLU A 575 14.59 -15.17 27.24
N MET A 576 15.28 -15.38 26.12
CA MET A 576 14.77 -16.11 24.96
C MET A 576 14.84 -17.63 25.09
N LEU A 577 15.62 -18.17 26.03
CA LEU A 577 15.88 -19.61 26.16
C LEU A 577 14.60 -20.46 26.24
N PRO A 578 13.57 -20.13 27.06
CA PRO A 578 12.32 -20.90 27.09
C PRO A 578 11.55 -20.89 25.76
N ALA A 579 11.60 -19.76 25.05
CA ALA A 579 10.94 -19.62 23.75
C ALA A 579 11.65 -20.46 22.68
N VAL A 580 12.99 -20.43 22.64
CA VAL A 580 13.78 -21.23 21.68
C VAL A 580 13.63 -22.73 21.95
N GLN A 581 13.55 -23.16 23.22
CA GLN A 581 13.22 -24.54 23.57
C GLN A 581 11.85 -24.97 23.02
N SER A 582 10.86 -24.07 23.05
CA SER A 582 9.53 -24.33 22.51
C SER A 582 9.56 -24.48 20.99
N LEU A 583 10.33 -23.64 20.28
CA LEU A 583 10.55 -23.79 18.84
C LEU A 583 11.21 -25.13 18.47
N HIS A 584 12.21 -25.55 19.23
CA HIS A 584 12.87 -26.84 19.01
C HIS A 584 11.90 -28.01 19.23
N LYS A 585 11.05 -27.97 20.27
CA LYS A 585 10.01 -28.98 20.51
C LYS A 585 8.99 -29.09 19.38
N LEU A 586 8.70 -27.98 18.69
CA LEU A 586 7.79 -27.96 17.53
C LEU A 586 8.43 -28.50 16.24
N GLY A 587 9.72 -28.81 16.24
CA GLY A 587 10.42 -29.42 15.10
C GLY A 587 11.00 -28.42 14.09
N TYR A 588 11.13 -27.14 14.45
CA TYR A 588 11.80 -26.15 13.60
C TYR A 588 13.32 -26.37 13.57
N LYS A 589 13.93 -26.20 12.39
CA LYS A 589 15.39 -26.19 12.24
C LYS A 589 15.91 -24.80 12.61
N LEU A 590 16.79 -24.77 13.61
CA LEU A 590 17.36 -23.54 14.15
C LEU A 590 18.75 -23.31 13.55
N PHE A 591 18.96 -22.10 13.05
CA PHE A 591 20.25 -21.59 12.59
C PHE A 591 20.68 -20.45 13.50
N ALA A 592 21.97 -20.29 13.79
CA ALA A 592 22.44 -19.15 14.56
C ALA A 592 23.85 -18.67 14.19
N THR A 593 24.11 -17.40 14.51
CA THR A 593 25.47 -16.82 14.43
C THR A 593 26.38 -17.37 15.53
N ALA A 594 27.69 -17.44 15.29
CA ALA A 594 28.74 -17.94 16.20
C ALA A 594 28.40 -17.88 17.70
N GLY A 595 28.43 -16.69 18.30
CA GLY A 595 28.23 -16.56 19.75
C GLY A 595 26.80 -16.87 20.23
N THR A 596 25.82 -17.00 19.34
CA THR A 596 24.46 -17.46 19.67
C THR A 596 24.35 -18.98 19.56
N ALA A 597 25.03 -19.60 18.60
CA ALA A 597 25.11 -21.05 18.46
C ALA A 597 25.78 -21.69 19.69
N ASP A 598 26.96 -21.20 20.09
CA ASP A 598 27.71 -21.71 21.24
C ASP A 598 26.84 -21.75 22.51
N PHE A 599 26.12 -20.65 22.78
CA PHE A 599 25.26 -20.53 23.96
C PHE A 599 24.11 -21.55 23.96
N PHE A 600 23.46 -21.78 22.83
CA PHE A 600 22.32 -22.71 22.77
C PHE A 600 22.77 -24.18 22.72
N GLU A 601 23.92 -24.47 22.13
CA GLU A 601 24.55 -25.79 22.19
C GLU A 601 24.94 -26.18 23.62
N GLU A 602 25.50 -25.25 24.41
CA GLU A 602 25.79 -25.45 25.84
C GLU A 602 24.53 -25.77 26.66
N HIS A 603 23.36 -25.28 26.24
CA HIS A 603 22.07 -25.54 26.88
C HIS A 603 21.30 -26.72 26.25
N GLY A 604 21.96 -27.53 25.41
CA GLY A 604 21.42 -28.78 24.88
C GLY A 604 20.45 -28.62 23.70
N ILE A 605 20.48 -27.50 22.98
CA ILE A 605 19.65 -27.25 21.80
C ILE A 605 20.53 -27.36 20.54
N PRO A 606 20.26 -28.28 19.61
CA PRO A 606 21.03 -28.41 18.37
C PRO A 606 20.74 -27.22 17.44
N VAL A 607 21.79 -26.48 17.06
CA VAL A 607 21.68 -25.29 16.20
C VAL A 607 22.73 -25.36 15.09
N GLN A 608 22.34 -25.07 13.85
CA GLN A 608 23.29 -25.02 12.74
C GLN A 608 23.98 -23.65 12.66
N PHE A 609 25.31 -23.66 12.68
CA PHE A 609 26.11 -22.44 12.60
C PHE A 609 26.05 -21.78 11.21
N LEU A 610 25.83 -20.46 11.17
CA LEU A 610 25.97 -19.60 9.99
C LEU A 610 26.84 -18.39 10.32
N GLU A 611 27.85 -18.10 9.48
CA GLU A 611 28.77 -16.99 9.75
C GLU A 611 28.27 -15.67 9.13
N ALA A 612 28.32 -14.61 9.94
CA ALA A 612 27.97 -13.25 9.51
C ALA A 612 29.17 -12.58 8.83
N LEU A 613 29.34 -12.85 7.52
CA LEU A 613 30.25 -12.18 6.57
C LEU A 613 31.76 -12.25 6.92
N GLY A 614 32.49 -13.09 6.18
CA GLY A 614 33.97 -13.11 6.06
C GLY A 614 34.44 -13.76 4.73
N ASP A 615 35.42 -13.11 4.08
CA ASP A 615 36.26 -13.40 2.88
C ASP A 615 35.81 -14.37 1.76
N GLU A 616 36.21 -14.03 0.51
CA GLU A 616 35.96 -14.72 -0.78
C GLU A 616 36.44 -16.20 -0.85
N HIS A 617 36.90 -16.78 0.26
CA HIS A 617 37.41 -18.15 0.37
C HIS A 617 36.54 -19.10 1.22
N GLN A 618 35.29 -18.75 1.55
CA GLN A 618 34.41 -19.62 2.34
C GLN A 618 33.56 -20.61 1.50
N ARG A 619 33.34 -21.82 2.06
CA ARG A 619 32.40 -22.81 1.50
C ARG A 619 30.97 -22.24 1.50
N GLN A 620 30.29 -22.31 0.36
CA GLN A 620 28.95 -21.74 0.11
C GLN A 620 27.86 -22.16 1.12
N GLU A 621 28.06 -23.27 1.84
CA GLU A 621 27.11 -23.84 2.80
C GLU A 621 27.02 -23.08 4.14
N TYR A 622 28.03 -22.29 4.52
CA TYR A 622 28.08 -21.59 5.82
C TYR A 622 27.80 -20.10 5.72
N SER A 623 27.56 -19.59 4.51
CA SER A 623 27.35 -18.17 4.27
C SER A 623 25.91 -17.76 4.51
N LEU A 624 25.71 -16.85 5.48
CA LEU A 624 24.41 -16.25 5.78
C LEU A 624 23.84 -15.47 4.59
N THR A 625 24.68 -14.89 3.73
CA THR A 625 24.22 -14.18 2.52
C THR A 625 23.64 -15.13 1.48
N HIS A 626 24.25 -16.30 1.31
CA HIS A 626 23.77 -17.34 0.41
C HIS A 626 22.48 -18.01 0.93
N ALA A 627 22.40 -18.24 2.25
CA ALA A 627 21.19 -18.79 2.88
C ALA A 627 19.97 -17.87 2.75
N LEU A 628 20.16 -16.55 2.90
CA LEU A 628 19.10 -15.56 2.67
C LEU A 628 18.76 -15.42 1.17
N ALA A 629 19.76 -15.38 0.29
CA ALA A 629 19.53 -15.22 -1.15
C ALA A 629 18.77 -16.41 -1.79
N ASN A 630 18.99 -17.63 -1.29
CA ASN A 630 18.30 -18.83 -1.77
C ASN A 630 16.97 -19.12 -1.04
N ASN A 631 16.49 -18.19 -0.18
CA ASN A 631 15.27 -18.37 0.62
C ASN A 631 15.29 -19.65 1.48
N LEU A 632 16.45 -20.03 2.02
CA LEU A 632 16.56 -21.18 2.92
C LEU A 632 16.10 -20.85 4.35
N ILE A 633 15.89 -19.58 4.69
CA ILE A 633 15.47 -19.12 6.02
C ILE A 633 14.08 -18.48 5.91
N ASP A 634 13.12 -18.95 6.70
CA ASP A 634 11.74 -18.46 6.69
C ASP A 634 11.48 -17.33 7.69
N LEU A 635 12.32 -17.21 8.74
CA LEU A 635 12.22 -16.18 9.77
C LEU A 635 13.60 -15.82 10.28
N TYR A 636 13.88 -14.52 10.37
CA TYR A 636 15.10 -14.00 10.97
C TYR A 636 14.78 -13.20 12.24
N ILE A 637 15.27 -13.69 13.38
CA ILE A 637 15.21 -12.98 14.67
C ILE A 637 16.59 -12.37 14.92
N ASN A 638 16.70 -11.05 14.77
CA ASN A 638 17.91 -10.30 15.02
C ASN A 638 17.73 -9.35 16.21
N LEU A 639 18.27 -9.72 17.36
CA LEU A 639 18.27 -8.88 18.54
C LEU A 639 19.62 -8.17 18.62
N PRO A 640 19.73 -6.91 18.15
CA PRO A 640 20.99 -6.19 18.22
C PRO A 640 21.42 -6.07 19.67
N SER A 641 22.70 -6.34 19.98
CA SER A 641 23.24 -5.89 21.26
C SER A 641 23.08 -4.38 21.33
N SER A 642 22.76 -3.85 22.52
CA SER A 642 22.94 -2.45 22.85
C SER A 642 24.43 -2.10 22.69
N ASN A 643 24.88 -1.94 21.46
CA ASN A 643 26.25 -1.57 21.18
C ASN A 643 26.40 -0.15 21.66
N LYS A 644 27.21 -0.03 22.71
CA LYS A 644 27.68 1.19 23.40
C LYS A 644 28.38 2.20 22.48
N PHE A 645 28.32 2.03 21.15
CA PHE A 645 28.92 2.87 20.13
C PHE A 645 28.16 2.70 18.81
N ARG A 646 27.22 3.60 18.51
CA ARG A 646 26.79 3.81 17.10
C ARG A 646 27.64 4.94 16.54
N ARG A 647 28.72 4.53 15.87
CA ARG A 647 29.64 5.42 15.14
C ARG A 647 28.94 6.00 13.88
N PRO A 648 29.42 7.12 13.31
CA PRO A 648 28.71 7.96 12.33
C PRO A 648 28.06 7.21 11.15
N ALA A 649 27.09 7.85 10.51
CA ALA A 649 26.27 7.39 9.37
C ALA A 649 27.04 6.72 8.20
N ASN A 650 28.36 6.92 8.11
CA ASN A 650 29.23 6.29 7.11
C ASN A 650 29.72 4.87 7.47
N TYR A 651 29.38 4.33 8.66
CA TYR A 651 29.84 3.01 9.10
C TYR A 651 28.72 1.96 9.07
N MET A 652 28.62 1.22 7.96
CA MET A 652 27.66 0.11 7.79
C MET A 652 28.05 -1.09 8.67
N SER A 653 27.39 -1.25 9.82
CA SER A 653 27.63 -2.41 10.69
C SER A 653 27.27 -3.74 9.99
N LYS A 654 27.95 -4.84 10.36
CA LYS A 654 27.63 -6.19 9.85
C LYS A 654 26.16 -6.56 10.10
N GLY A 655 25.60 -6.19 11.25
CA GLY A 655 24.19 -6.42 11.60
C GLY A 655 23.20 -5.61 10.76
N TYR A 656 23.55 -4.38 10.38
CA TYR A 656 22.74 -3.58 9.45
C TYR A 656 22.63 -4.26 8.09
N ARG A 657 23.76 -4.73 7.53
CA ARG A 657 23.78 -5.41 6.23
C ARG A 657 22.90 -6.67 6.25
N THR A 658 22.97 -7.49 7.30
CA THR A 658 22.18 -8.73 7.36
C THR A 658 20.68 -8.47 7.53
N ARG A 659 20.29 -7.49 8.36
CA ARG A 659 18.88 -7.09 8.47
C ARG A 659 18.33 -6.51 7.17
N ARG A 660 19.11 -5.65 6.51
CA ARG A 660 18.72 -5.06 5.23
C ARG A 660 18.51 -6.12 4.17
N MET A 661 19.44 -7.08 4.07
CA MET A 661 19.29 -8.21 3.16
C MET A 661 18.03 -9.03 3.46
N ALA A 662 17.69 -9.27 4.73
CA ALA A 662 16.45 -9.96 5.06
C ALA A 662 15.20 -9.22 4.55
N VAL A 663 15.15 -7.88 4.70
CA VAL A 663 14.06 -7.06 4.16
C VAL A 663 14.05 -7.10 2.61
N ASP A 664 15.21 -6.99 1.97
CA ASP A 664 15.33 -6.97 0.50
C ASP A 664 14.94 -8.33 -0.12
N TYR A 665 15.26 -9.45 0.54
CA TYR A 665 14.82 -10.80 0.14
C TYR A 665 13.41 -11.16 0.63
N SER A 666 12.69 -10.23 1.25
CA SER A 666 11.34 -10.46 1.81
C SER A 666 11.28 -11.58 2.86
N THR A 667 12.38 -11.80 3.59
CA THR A 667 12.41 -12.66 4.77
C THR A 667 11.87 -11.88 5.97
N PRO A 668 10.85 -12.42 6.68
CA PRO A 668 10.33 -11.81 7.90
C PRO A 668 11.43 -11.54 8.94
N LEU A 669 11.47 -10.32 9.46
CA LEU A 669 12.48 -9.84 10.41
C LEU A 669 11.83 -9.45 11.72
N VAL A 670 12.36 -9.95 12.84
CA VAL A 670 11.97 -9.55 14.19
C VAL A 670 13.17 -8.98 14.94
N THR A 671 13.02 -7.77 15.49
CA THR A 671 14.13 -7.03 16.14
C THR A 671 13.96 -6.77 17.62
N ASN A 672 12.84 -7.19 18.23
CA ASN A 672 12.54 -6.98 19.65
C ASN A 672 12.30 -8.30 20.39
N VAL A 673 12.84 -8.39 21.62
CA VAL A 673 12.76 -9.60 22.46
C VAL A 673 11.32 -9.94 22.85
N LYS A 674 10.52 -8.94 23.26
CA LYS A 674 9.14 -9.15 23.71
C LYS A 674 8.25 -9.60 22.54
N ILE A 675 8.41 -8.96 21.39
CA ILE A 675 7.76 -9.37 20.15
C ILE A 675 8.11 -10.82 19.80
N ALA A 676 9.40 -11.18 19.84
CA ALA A 676 9.84 -12.53 19.52
C ALA A 676 9.21 -13.57 20.45
N LYS A 677 9.08 -13.27 21.75
CA LYS A 677 8.41 -14.16 22.72
C LYS A 677 6.93 -14.35 22.40
N ILE A 678 6.19 -13.26 22.18
CA ILE A 678 4.76 -13.36 21.85
C ILE A 678 4.56 -14.12 20.54
N LEU A 679 5.39 -13.86 19.52
CA LEU A 679 5.35 -14.58 18.25
C LEU A 679 5.56 -16.08 18.43
N ILE A 680 6.60 -16.48 19.17
CA ILE A 680 6.93 -17.89 19.38
C ILE A 680 5.84 -18.60 20.20
N GLU A 681 5.36 -17.97 21.27
CA GLU A 681 4.27 -18.51 22.08
C GLU A 681 2.97 -18.63 21.28
N ALA A 682 2.70 -17.67 20.39
CA ALA A 682 1.54 -17.73 19.52
C ALA A 682 1.65 -18.86 18.48
N ILE A 683 2.84 -19.05 17.88
CA ILE A 683 3.11 -20.18 16.97
C ILE A 683 2.93 -21.52 17.70
N ALA A 684 3.42 -21.63 18.94
CA ALA A 684 3.32 -22.85 19.72
C ALA A 684 1.88 -23.28 20.03
N ARG A 685 0.93 -22.33 20.06
CA ARG A 685 -0.49 -22.60 20.34
C ARG A 685 -1.31 -23.00 19.11
N ASN A 686 -0.76 -22.83 17.90
CA ASN A 686 -1.34 -23.29 16.62
C ASN A 686 -2.83 -22.96 16.45
N TYR A 687 -3.18 -21.67 16.43
CA TYR A 687 -4.57 -21.21 16.28
C TYR A 687 -5.12 -21.46 14.86
N ASP A 688 -6.43 -21.71 14.77
CA ASP A 688 -7.16 -21.66 13.50
C ASP A 688 -7.31 -20.19 13.05
N LEU A 689 -6.90 -19.88 11.84
CA LEU A 689 -6.93 -18.52 11.26
C LEU A 689 -8.22 -18.24 10.47
N ASN A 690 -9.20 -19.14 10.51
CA ASN A 690 -10.51 -18.93 9.92
C ASN A 690 -11.25 -17.73 10.54
N VAL A 691 -11.94 -16.96 9.71
CA VAL A 691 -12.73 -15.79 10.15
C VAL A 691 -13.96 -16.27 10.93
N SER A 692 -14.02 -15.91 12.20
CA SER A 692 -15.12 -16.21 13.12
C SER A 692 -16.00 -14.98 13.39
N LYS A 693 -17.13 -15.15 14.07
CA LYS A 693 -18.01 -14.04 14.49
C LYS A 693 -17.34 -13.03 15.43
N VAL A 694 -16.20 -13.39 16.02
CA VAL A 694 -15.41 -12.52 16.91
C VAL A 694 -14.49 -11.59 16.09
N ASP A 695 -14.25 -11.93 14.82
CA ASP A 695 -13.25 -11.28 13.97
C ASP A 695 -13.80 -10.11 13.14
N TYR A 696 -15.11 -9.88 13.14
CA TYR A 696 -15.73 -8.77 12.42
C TYR A 696 -16.83 -8.09 13.26
N MET A 697 -16.99 -6.78 13.05
CA MET A 697 -18.05 -5.98 13.67
C MET A 697 -18.70 -5.11 12.59
N THR A 698 -20.02 -5.17 12.49
CA THR A 698 -20.79 -4.40 11.50
C THR A 698 -21.34 -3.14 12.18
N PHE A 699 -20.83 -1.96 11.80
CA PHE A 699 -21.17 -0.68 12.45
C PHE A 699 -22.43 0.00 11.89
N THR A 700 -23.06 -0.57 10.85
CA THR A 700 -24.27 -0.03 10.25
C THR A 700 -25.12 -1.16 9.68
N GLU A 701 -26.37 -1.29 10.12
CA GLU A 701 -27.38 -1.94 9.29
C GLU A 701 -27.60 -1.04 8.08
N MET A 702 -27.22 -1.52 6.90
CA MET A 702 -27.53 -0.85 5.64
C MET A 702 -29.04 -0.59 5.58
N PRO A 703 -29.50 0.67 5.57
CA PRO A 703 -30.93 0.96 5.47
C PRO A 703 -31.38 0.56 4.06
N GLY A 704 -32.08 -0.56 3.94
CA GLY A 704 -32.67 -0.99 2.68
C GLY A 704 -32.35 -2.42 2.22
N THR A 705 -32.26 -3.41 3.11
CA THR A 705 -32.51 -4.80 2.71
C THR A 705 -34.00 -4.99 2.42
N VAL A 706 -34.40 -4.54 1.22
CA VAL A 706 -35.59 -5.03 0.52
C VAL A 706 -35.47 -6.57 0.45
N PRO A 707 -36.55 -7.34 0.72
CA PRO A 707 -36.51 -8.80 0.64
C PRO A 707 -35.96 -9.25 -0.72
N ALA A 708 -35.17 -10.32 -0.70
CA ALA A 708 -34.26 -10.83 -1.73
C ALA A 708 -34.88 -11.22 -3.10
N GLN A 709 -35.68 -10.34 -3.69
CA GLN A 709 -36.22 -10.46 -5.04
C GLN A 709 -36.16 -9.07 -5.68
N ALA A 710 -35.29 -8.95 -6.70
CA ALA A 710 -35.03 -7.78 -7.54
C ALA A 710 -33.77 -6.96 -7.18
N LEU A 711 -32.60 -7.60 -7.27
CA LEU A 711 -31.38 -6.90 -7.68
C LEU A 711 -30.87 -7.54 -8.97
N VAL A 712 -30.66 -6.68 -9.96
CA VAL A 712 -29.94 -6.98 -11.21
C VAL A 712 -28.60 -7.62 -10.84
N PRO A 713 -28.15 -8.70 -11.51
CA PRO A 713 -26.98 -9.45 -11.04
C PRO A 713 -25.73 -8.61 -11.21
N GLN A 714 -25.11 -8.21 -10.09
CA GLN A 714 -23.67 -7.93 -10.07
C GLN A 714 -22.92 -9.27 -10.00
N PRO A 715 -21.76 -9.40 -10.65
CA PRO A 715 -21.03 -10.67 -10.72
C PRO A 715 -20.55 -11.10 -9.34
N ASP A 716 -20.94 -12.32 -8.96
CA ASP A 716 -20.66 -13.00 -7.69
C ASP A 716 -19.24 -12.78 -7.15
N THR A 717 -19.20 -12.46 -5.86
CA THR A 717 -18.10 -12.70 -4.93
C THR A 717 -17.40 -14.04 -5.22
N SER A 718 -16.08 -14.02 -5.31
CA SER A 718 -15.21 -15.16 -5.59
C SER A 718 -15.51 -16.35 -4.67
N ARG A 719 -16.20 -17.37 -5.22
CA ARG A 719 -16.34 -18.71 -4.61
C ARG A 719 -14.95 -19.33 -4.49
N SER A 720 -14.72 -20.14 -3.47
CA SER A 720 -13.41 -20.79 -3.29
C SER A 720 -13.11 -21.74 -4.45
N LEU A 721 -11.83 -21.93 -4.78
CA LEU A 721 -11.41 -22.85 -5.86
C LEU A 721 -11.97 -24.27 -5.64
N GLU A 722 -12.05 -24.72 -4.38
CA GLU A 722 -12.61 -26.04 -4.02
C GLU A 722 -14.12 -26.13 -4.30
N GLU A 723 -14.89 -25.09 -3.98
CA GLU A 723 -16.33 -25.02 -4.28
C GLU A 723 -16.60 -24.99 -5.79
N LEU A 724 -15.79 -24.24 -6.55
CA LEU A 724 -15.90 -24.18 -8.02
C LEU A 724 -15.62 -25.54 -8.67
N LEU A 725 -14.68 -26.31 -8.11
CA LEU A 725 -14.34 -27.65 -8.59
C LEU A 725 -15.41 -28.68 -8.21
N GLN A 726 -15.96 -28.61 -7.00
CA GLN A 726 -17.05 -29.53 -6.56
C GLN A 726 -18.33 -29.37 -7.38
N MET A 727 -18.64 -28.16 -7.84
CA MET A 727 -19.83 -27.86 -8.65
C MET A 727 -19.61 -28.04 -10.17
N SER A 728 -18.52 -28.67 -10.60
CA SER A 728 -18.18 -28.81 -12.03
C SER A 728 -19.24 -29.61 -12.81
N PRO A 729 -19.88 -29.01 -13.83
CA PRO A 729 -20.87 -29.69 -14.69
C PRO A 729 -20.23 -30.64 -15.72
N ILE A 730 -18.89 -30.59 -15.86
CA ILE A 730 -18.11 -31.40 -16.81
C ILE A 730 -17.27 -32.49 -16.11
N LYS A 731 -17.51 -32.72 -14.82
CA LYS A 731 -16.87 -33.79 -14.06
C LYS A 731 -17.16 -35.15 -14.69
N GLY A 732 -16.10 -35.93 -14.95
CA GLY A 732 -16.20 -37.26 -15.55
C GLY A 732 -16.67 -37.30 -17.02
N LYS A 733 -16.78 -36.16 -17.72
CA LYS A 733 -17.20 -36.14 -19.13
C LYS A 733 -16.00 -36.12 -20.09
N ASP A 734 -16.19 -36.75 -21.25
CA ASP A 734 -15.24 -36.66 -22.36
C ASP A 734 -15.29 -35.30 -23.05
N ILE A 735 -14.10 -34.74 -23.29
CA ILE A 735 -13.90 -33.46 -23.99
C ILE A 735 -13.41 -33.76 -25.41
N VAL A 736 -14.35 -34.10 -26.29
CA VAL A 736 -14.09 -34.53 -27.67
C VAL A 736 -14.23 -33.36 -28.66
N SER A 737 -15.16 -32.43 -28.43
CA SER A 737 -15.47 -31.32 -29.34
C SER A 737 -15.75 -30.01 -28.61
N VAL A 738 -15.46 -28.89 -29.27
CA VAL A 738 -15.81 -27.54 -28.75
C VAL A 738 -17.32 -27.33 -28.60
N LYS A 739 -18.14 -28.08 -29.35
CA LYS A 739 -19.61 -27.95 -29.34
C LYS A 739 -20.26 -28.44 -28.05
N GLN A 740 -19.52 -29.18 -27.23
CA GLN A 740 -20.01 -29.68 -25.96
C GLN A 740 -20.10 -28.58 -24.89
N PHE A 741 -19.45 -27.43 -25.10
CA PHE A 741 -19.38 -26.35 -24.12
C PHE A 741 -20.40 -25.26 -24.38
N ALA A 742 -21.23 -25.00 -23.37
CA ALA A 742 -22.07 -23.81 -23.33
C ALA A 742 -21.30 -22.59 -22.77
N ARG A 743 -21.85 -21.39 -22.98
CA ARG A 743 -21.21 -20.12 -22.56
C ARG A 743 -20.92 -20.05 -21.06
N ASN A 744 -21.79 -20.63 -20.22
CA ASN A 744 -21.61 -20.71 -18.76
C ASN A 744 -20.45 -21.63 -18.37
N GLU A 745 -20.27 -22.76 -19.06
CA GLU A 745 -19.17 -23.70 -18.83
C GLU A 745 -17.82 -23.10 -19.25
N LEU A 746 -17.78 -22.35 -20.35
CA LEU A 746 -16.60 -21.57 -20.74
C LEU A 746 -16.25 -20.50 -19.70
N HIS A 747 -17.26 -19.82 -19.13
CA HIS A 747 -17.03 -18.85 -18.08
C HIS A 747 -16.40 -19.50 -16.84
N LEU A 748 -16.95 -20.65 -16.40
CA LEU A 748 -16.40 -21.42 -15.28
C LEU A 748 -14.96 -21.87 -15.55
N LEU A 749 -14.68 -22.43 -16.73
CA LEU A 749 -13.34 -22.85 -17.13
C LEU A 749 -12.32 -21.71 -17.03
N PHE A 750 -12.69 -20.52 -17.51
CA PHE A 750 -11.80 -19.36 -17.46
C PHE A 750 -11.65 -18.76 -16.07
N THR A 751 -12.70 -18.78 -15.24
CA THR A 751 -12.59 -18.37 -13.83
C THR A 751 -11.62 -19.30 -13.08
N VAL A 752 -11.77 -20.62 -13.23
CA VAL A 752 -10.86 -21.60 -12.61
C VAL A 752 -9.44 -21.44 -13.15
N ALA A 753 -9.25 -21.18 -14.45
CA ALA A 753 -7.93 -20.94 -15.03
C ALA A 753 -7.24 -19.70 -14.45
N SER A 754 -7.99 -18.61 -14.20
CA SER A 754 -7.43 -17.40 -13.60
C SER A 754 -7.04 -17.61 -12.13
N GLU A 755 -7.88 -18.32 -11.36
CA GLU A 755 -7.57 -18.72 -9.98
C GLU A 755 -6.35 -19.65 -9.91
N MET A 756 -6.25 -20.63 -10.81
CA MET A 756 -5.09 -21.52 -10.88
C MET A 756 -3.81 -20.80 -11.26
N ARG A 757 -3.87 -19.77 -12.11
CA ARG A 757 -2.71 -18.90 -12.39
C ARG A 757 -2.23 -18.22 -11.10
N LEU A 758 -3.13 -17.57 -10.37
CA LEU A 758 -2.80 -16.87 -9.13
C LEU A 758 -2.28 -17.85 -8.06
N GLY A 759 -2.89 -19.02 -7.94
CA GLY A 759 -2.46 -20.07 -7.01
C GLY A 759 -1.06 -20.59 -7.31
N VAL A 760 -0.76 -20.84 -8.59
CA VAL A 760 0.56 -21.28 -9.04
C VAL A 760 1.63 -20.19 -8.87
N GLU A 761 1.30 -18.91 -9.05
CA GLU A 761 2.24 -17.80 -8.80
C GLU A 761 2.55 -17.63 -7.31
N ARG A 762 1.59 -17.96 -6.42
CA ARG A 762 1.76 -17.89 -4.96
C ARG A 762 2.50 -19.10 -4.38
N GLN A 763 2.20 -20.32 -4.85
CA GLN A 763 2.59 -21.57 -4.20
C GLN A 763 3.48 -22.48 -5.08
N GLY A 764 3.62 -22.19 -6.38
CA GLY A 764 4.40 -22.99 -7.34
C GLY A 764 3.64 -24.20 -7.90
N ALA A 765 2.98 -24.99 -7.05
CA ALA A 765 2.11 -26.12 -7.41
C ALA A 765 0.87 -26.15 -6.50
N LEU A 766 -0.21 -26.76 -6.98
CA LEU A 766 -1.49 -26.94 -6.30
C LEU A 766 -1.74 -28.45 -6.16
N ASP A 767 -2.03 -28.97 -4.97
CA ASP A 767 -2.17 -30.43 -4.75
C ASP A 767 -3.58 -30.98 -5.12
N VAL A 768 -4.25 -30.41 -6.11
CA VAL A 768 -5.68 -30.67 -6.43
C VAL A 768 -5.92 -32.08 -6.99
N LEU A 769 -5.01 -32.62 -7.79
CA LEU A 769 -5.10 -33.94 -8.43
C LEU A 769 -4.06 -34.91 -7.85
N LYS A 770 -3.73 -34.76 -6.57
CA LYS A 770 -2.74 -35.58 -5.89
C LYS A 770 -3.12 -37.06 -5.96
N GLY A 771 -2.20 -37.88 -6.47
CA GLY A 771 -2.38 -39.33 -6.62
C GLY A 771 -3.09 -39.77 -7.91
N LYS A 772 -3.54 -38.84 -8.76
CA LYS A 772 -4.13 -39.15 -10.07
C LYS A 772 -3.06 -39.34 -11.14
N VAL A 773 -3.33 -40.21 -12.11
CA VAL A 773 -2.42 -40.53 -13.23
C VAL A 773 -3.07 -40.18 -14.57
N LEU A 774 -2.37 -39.41 -15.41
CA LEU A 774 -2.84 -38.99 -16.73
C LEU A 774 -2.04 -39.68 -17.84
N ALA A 775 -2.71 -40.36 -18.78
CA ALA A 775 -2.09 -40.87 -20.00
C ALA A 775 -1.98 -39.77 -21.06
N LEU A 776 -0.78 -39.55 -21.61
CA LEU A 776 -0.54 -38.64 -22.72
C LEU A 776 -0.21 -39.46 -23.98
N MET A 777 -1.20 -39.63 -24.86
CA MET A 777 -1.08 -40.38 -26.11
C MET A 777 -0.93 -39.41 -27.29
N PHE A 778 0.31 -39.25 -27.77
CA PHE A 778 0.65 -38.35 -28.86
C PHE A 778 1.19 -39.12 -30.06
N TYR A 779 0.32 -39.39 -31.04
CA TYR A 779 0.67 -39.98 -32.34
C TYR A 779 1.07 -38.92 -33.37
N GLU A 780 0.78 -37.64 -33.11
CA GLU A 780 1.38 -36.52 -33.83
C GLU A 780 2.39 -35.79 -32.92
N PRO A 781 3.67 -35.61 -33.33
CA PRO A 781 4.65 -34.91 -32.53
C PRO A 781 4.23 -33.48 -32.20
N SER A 782 4.18 -33.12 -30.91
CA SER A 782 3.92 -31.75 -30.48
C SER A 782 4.48 -31.43 -29.09
N THR A 783 5.68 -30.85 -29.07
CA THR A 783 6.37 -30.44 -27.83
C THR A 783 5.54 -29.47 -27.00
N ARG A 784 4.92 -28.45 -27.62
CA ARG A 784 4.13 -27.43 -26.91
C ARG A 784 2.93 -28.05 -26.19
N THR A 785 2.21 -28.94 -26.87
CA THR A 785 0.97 -29.52 -26.35
C THR A 785 1.28 -30.56 -25.29
N SER A 786 2.17 -31.51 -25.59
CA SER A 786 2.53 -32.58 -24.65
C SER A 786 3.19 -32.04 -23.38
N ALA A 787 4.19 -31.16 -23.50
CA ALA A 787 4.90 -30.61 -22.34
C ALA A 787 3.98 -29.75 -21.45
N SER A 788 2.99 -29.07 -22.04
CA SER A 788 2.06 -28.27 -21.24
C SER A 788 1.05 -29.11 -20.45
N PHE A 789 0.58 -30.24 -20.99
CA PHE A 789 -0.27 -31.18 -20.25
C PHE A 789 0.53 -31.88 -19.16
N ASP A 790 1.77 -32.27 -19.47
CA ASP A 790 2.71 -32.83 -18.50
C ASP A 790 2.99 -31.86 -17.34
N ALA A 791 3.35 -30.61 -17.65
CA ALA A 791 3.57 -29.57 -16.66
C ALA A 791 2.29 -29.23 -15.88
N ALA A 792 1.12 -29.18 -16.54
CA ALA A 792 -0.16 -28.93 -15.89
C ALA A 792 -0.48 -30.01 -14.85
N MET A 793 -0.37 -31.29 -15.21
CA MET A 793 -0.66 -32.40 -14.30
C MET A 793 0.31 -32.43 -13.11
N LYS A 794 1.61 -32.22 -13.36
CA LYS A 794 2.63 -32.14 -12.30
C LYS A 794 2.41 -30.96 -11.36
N ARG A 795 2.00 -29.81 -11.88
CA ARG A 795 1.63 -28.63 -11.06
C ARG A 795 0.31 -28.82 -10.33
N LEU A 796 -0.51 -29.80 -10.70
CA LEU A 796 -1.70 -30.21 -9.94
C LEU A 796 -1.41 -31.33 -8.92
N GLY A 797 -0.15 -31.73 -8.73
CA GLY A 797 0.24 -32.81 -7.80
C GLY A 797 0.03 -34.22 -8.36
N GLY A 798 -0.36 -34.34 -9.63
CA GLY A 798 -0.59 -35.60 -10.33
C GLY A 798 0.65 -36.17 -11.03
N SER A 799 0.52 -37.39 -11.57
CA SER A 799 1.56 -38.08 -12.35
C SER A 799 1.13 -38.29 -13.80
N THR A 800 2.09 -38.48 -14.71
CA THR A 800 1.82 -38.65 -16.14
C THR A 800 2.53 -39.89 -16.70
N ILE A 801 1.90 -40.53 -17.69
CA ILE A 801 2.48 -41.60 -18.50
C ILE A 801 2.48 -41.12 -19.95
N MET A 802 3.66 -40.98 -20.55
CA MET A 802 3.79 -40.53 -21.94
C MET A 802 3.95 -41.72 -22.88
N ILE A 803 3.03 -41.85 -23.83
CA ILE A 803 3.06 -42.86 -24.89
C ILE A 803 3.28 -42.15 -26.22
N ASN A 804 4.46 -42.41 -26.80
CA ASN A 804 4.85 -41.92 -28.11
C ASN A 804 4.78 -43.05 -29.14
N GLU A 805 4.57 -42.70 -30.41
CA GLU A 805 4.43 -43.62 -31.55
C GLU A 805 5.57 -44.65 -31.66
N SER A 806 6.81 -44.29 -31.28
CA SER A 806 7.99 -45.15 -31.34
C SER A 806 8.01 -46.31 -30.32
N HIS A 807 7.15 -46.31 -29.31
CA HIS A 807 7.08 -47.33 -28.27
C HIS A 807 5.70 -48.01 -28.17
N SER A 808 4.75 -47.66 -29.05
CA SER A 808 3.37 -48.16 -28.99
C SER A 808 3.19 -49.49 -29.74
N SER A 809 2.47 -50.43 -29.12
CA SER A 809 2.08 -51.73 -29.71
C SER A 809 1.21 -51.61 -30.95
N THR A 810 0.68 -50.42 -31.25
CA THR A 810 -0.03 -50.11 -32.52
C THR A 810 0.84 -50.37 -33.76
N GLN A 811 2.17 -50.29 -33.67
CA GLN A 811 3.06 -50.71 -34.78
C GLN A 811 3.11 -52.23 -35.00
N LYS A 812 2.72 -53.02 -34.00
CA LYS A 812 2.62 -54.49 -34.06
C LYS A 812 1.23 -54.98 -34.49
N GLY A 813 0.31 -54.08 -34.84
CA GLY A 813 -1.03 -54.42 -35.35
C GLY A 813 -2.17 -54.38 -34.32
N GLU A 814 -1.94 -53.84 -33.12
CA GLU A 814 -3.00 -53.63 -32.11
C GLU A 814 -3.93 -52.47 -32.51
N THR A 815 -5.25 -52.62 -32.28
CA THR A 815 -6.22 -51.56 -32.61
C THR A 815 -6.12 -50.39 -31.62
N LEU A 816 -6.40 -49.16 -32.08
CA LEU A 816 -6.41 -47.97 -31.21
C LEU A 816 -7.36 -48.15 -30.01
N ALA A 817 -8.50 -48.81 -30.20
CA ALA A 817 -9.48 -49.06 -29.15
C ALA A 817 -8.92 -50.00 -28.06
N ASP A 818 -8.17 -51.04 -28.43
CA ASP A 818 -7.57 -51.97 -27.47
C ASP A 818 -6.42 -51.33 -26.67
N THR A 819 -5.62 -50.50 -27.34
CA THR A 819 -4.56 -49.73 -26.66
C THR A 819 -5.14 -48.71 -25.67
N ILE A 820 -6.25 -48.06 -26.04
CA ILE A 820 -6.96 -47.15 -25.14
C ILE A 820 -7.50 -47.90 -23.93
N ARG A 821 -8.18 -49.03 -24.12
CA ARG A 821 -8.67 -49.88 -23.01
C ARG A 821 -7.55 -50.31 -22.08
N THR A 822 -6.39 -50.65 -22.62
CA THR A 822 -5.24 -51.08 -21.82
C THR A 822 -4.71 -49.96 -20.94
N LEU A 823 -4.58 -48.75 -21.47
CA LEU A 823 -4.09 -47.59 -20.72
C LEU A 823 -5.13 -47.02 -19.76
N ASP A 824 -6.41 -47.16 -20.11
CA ASP A 824 -7.53 -46.78 -19.26
C ASP A 824 -7.57 -47.57 -17.94
N MET A 825 -7.08 -48.82 -17.94
CA MET A 825 -6.94 -49.61 -16.70
C MET A 825 -5.83 -49.11 -15.76
N TYR A 826 -4.91 -48.26 -16.25
CA TYR A 826 -3.76 -47.77 -15.48
C TYR A 826 -3.84 -46.28 -15.14
N THR A 827 -4.80 -45.54 -15.71
CA THR A 827 -4.85 -44.08 -15.63
C THR A 827 -6.25 -43.57 -15.34
N ASP A 828 -6.34 -42.38 -14.77
CA ASP A 828 -7.61 -41.73 -14.39
C ASP A 828 -8.20 -40.85 -15.51
N ALA A 829 -7.42 -40.57 -16.56
CA ALA A 829 -7.85 -39.83 -17.75
C ALA A 829 -6.83 -40.00 -18.89
N ILE A 830 -7.30 -39.79 -20.13
CA ILE A 830 -6.49 -39.95 -21.34
C ILE A 830 -6.51 -38.65 -22.17
N VAL A 831 -5.34 -38.10 -22.47
CA VAL A 831 -5.18 -37.02 -23.47
C VAL A 831 -4.74 -37.65 -24.78
N LEU A 832 -5.54 -37.47 -25.84
CA LEU A 832 -5.27 -38.05 -27.15
C LEU A 832 -5.02 -36.98 -28.20
N ARG A 833 -3.94 -37.14 -28.96
CA ARG A 833 -3.68 -36.42 -30.21
C ARG A 833 -3.32 -37.42 -31.31
N HIS A 834 -4.09 -37.42 -32.40
CA HIS A 834 -4.00 -38.44 -33.44
C HIS A 834 -4.29 -37.84 -34.85
N PRO A 835 -3.63 -38.31 -35.92
CA PRO A 835 -3.82 -37.79 -37.27
C PRO A 835 -5.17 -38.15 -37.91
N ASP A 836 -5.84 -39.19 -37.40
CA ASP A 836 -7.17 -39.59 -37.85
C ASP A 836 -8.30 -38.72 -37.26
N ASN A 837 -9.31 -38.40 -38.07
CA ASN A 837 -10.44 -37.54 -37.73
C ASN A 837 -11.45 -38.19 -36.77
N GLU A 838 -11.55 -39.52 -36.75
CA GLU A 838 -12.49 -40.27 -35.90
C GLU A 838 -11.85 -40.80 -34.59
N SER A 839 -10.55 -40.56 -34.43
CA SER A 839 -9.77 -41.01 -33.27
C SER A 839 -10.33 -40.61 -31.91
N ALA A 840 -10.76 -39.35 -31.75
CA ALA A 840 -11.30 -38.85 -30.49
C ALA A 840 -12.69 -39.44 -30.17
N ASP A 841 -13.53 -39.65 -31.19
CA ASP A 841 -14.84 -40.32 -31.06
C ASP A 841 -14.68 -41.82 -30.73
N THR A 842 -13.66 -42.47 -31.32
CA THR A 842 -13.31 -43.87 -31.04
C THR A 842 -12.77 -44.04 -29.63
N ALA A 843 -11.95 -43.09 -29.17
CA ALA A 843 -11.39 -43.09 -27.84
C ALA A 843 -12.45 -42.96 -26.75
N ALA A 844 -13.37 -42.00 -26.90
CA ALA A 844 -14.47 -41.80 -25.97
C ALA A 844 -15.44 -43.00 -25.90
N LYS A 845 -15.53 -43.83 -26.96
CA LYS A 845 -16.32 -45.08 -26.93
C LYS A 845 -15.58 -46.26 -26.28
N ALA A 846 -14.26 -46.20 -26.21
CA ALA A 846 -13.42 -47.31 -25.79
C ALA A 846 -12.91 -47.18 -24.34
N ALA A 847 -12.79 -45.95 -23.82
CA ALA A 847 -12.36 -45.66 -22.46
C ALA A 847 -13.55 -45.61 -21.47
N ASP A 848 -13.33 -46.09 -20.25
CA ASP A 848 -14.26 -45.90 -19.12
C ASP A 848 -13.94 -44.61 -18.34
N HIS A 849 -12.72 -44.08 -18.47
CA HIS A 849 -12.29 -42.80 -17.88
C HIS A 849 -12.26 -41.64 -18.91
N PRO A 850 -12.28 -40.37 -18.46
CA PRO A 850 -12.44 -39.22 -19.35
C PRO A 850 -11.35 -39.06 -20.39
N VAL A 851 -11.75 -38.83 -21.64
CA VAL A 851 -10.86 -38.56 -22.77
C VAL A 851 -10.85 -37.07 -23.13
N LEU A 852 -9.65 -36.49 -23.24
CA LEU A 852 -9.41 -35.11 -23.62
C LEU A 852 -8.78 -35.02 -25.02
N ASN A 853 -9.46 -34.33 -25.94
CA ASN A 853 -8.99 -34.12 -27.30
C ASN A 853 -7.91 -33.02 -27.38
N ALA A 854 -6.66 -33.44 -27.63
CA ALA A 854 -5.50 -32.58 -27.92
C ALA A 854 -5.22 -32.41 -29.43
N GLY A 855 -6.17 -32.81 -30.27
CA GLY A 855 -6.21 -32.60 -31.72
C GLY A 855 -6.47 -33.90 -32.48
N ASN A 856 -7.52 -33.92 -33.32
CA ASN A 856 -7.85 -35.05 -34.21
C ASN A 856 -7.83 -34.61 -35.68
N GLY A 857 -6.87 -35.15 -36.43
CA GLY A 857 -6.66 -34.89 -37.86
C GLY A 857 -6.75 -33.42 -38.25
N SER A 858 -7.57 -33.11 -39.25
CA SER A 858 -7.88 -31.72 -39.68
C SER A 858 -9.16 -31.17 -39.08
N ARG A 859 -9.86 -31.94 -38.24
CA ARG A 859 -11.22 -31.66 -37.77
C ARG A 859 -11.27 -30.65 -36.63
N GLU A 860 -10.80 -30.98 -35.43
CA GLU A 860 -10.91 -30.08 -34.26
C GLU A 860 -9.67 -30.11 -33.35
N HIS A 861 -9.50 -29.05 -32.57
CA HIS A 861 -8.53 -28.96 -31.48
C HIS A 861 -9.12 -28.13 -30.31
N PRO A 862 -10.03 -28.71 -29.50
CA PRO A 862 -10.81 -27.96 -28.52
C PRO A 862 -9.95 -27.26 -27.46
N THR A 863 -8.96 -27.98 -26.94
CA THR A 863 -8.07 -27.48 -25.89
C THR A 863 -7.21 -26.29 -26.34
N GLN A 864 -6.92 -26.17 -27.63
CA GLN A 864 -6.25 -24.99 -28.20
C GLN A 864 -7.22 -23.82 -28.39
N ALA A 865 -8.46 -24.06 -28.83
CA ALA A 865 -9.44 -23.00 -28.96
C ALA A 865 -9.76 -22.32 -27.61
N PHE A 866 -9.88 -23.09 -26.52
CA PHE A 866 -10.13 -22.54 -25.19
C PHE A 866 -8.98 -21.66 -24.70
N LEU A 867 -7.73 -22.06 -24.94
CA LEU A 867 -6.59 -21.26 -24.50
C LEU A 867 -6.40 -19.99 -25.32
N ASP A 868 -6.74 -20.03 -26.61
CA ASP A 868 -6.71 -18.85 -27.47
C ASP A 868 -7.74 -17.81 -27.00
N LEU A 869 -8.96 -18.27 -26.72
CA LEU A 869 -10.03 -17.41 -26.18
C LEU A 869 -9.69 -16.84 -24.80
N PHE A 870 -9.10 -17.65 -23.91
CA PHE A 870 -8.62 -17.19 -22.60
C PHE A 870 -7.52 -16.14 -22.73
N THR A 871 -6.60 -16.31 -23.69
CA THR A 871 -5.54 -15.33 -23.96
C THR A 871 -6.12 -13.98 -24.41
N MET A 872 -7.12 -14.00 -25.29
CA MET A 872 -7.81 -12.75 -25.72
C MET A 872 -8.47 -12.04 -24.53
N ARG A 873 -9.11 -12.79 -23.62
CA ARG A 873 -9.74 -12.24 -22.42
C ARG A 873 -8.73 -11.62 -21.45
N GLU A 874 -7.60 -12.28 -21.20
CA GLU A 874 -6.59 -11.79 -20.25
C GLU A 874 -5.81 -10.59 -20.78
N GLU A 875 -5.51 -10.54 -22.08
CA GLU A 875 -4.72 -9.43 -22.66
C GLU A 875 -5.58 -8.19 -22.96
N LEU A 876 -6.87 -8.35 -23.32
CA LEU A 876 -7.75 -7.24 -23.73
C LEU A 876 -8.90 -6.97 -22.75
N GLY A 877 -9.04 -7.76 -21.69
CA GLY A 877 -10.08 -7.63 -20.64
C GLY A 877 -11.45 -8.21 -21.01
N THR A 878 -11.88 -8.06 -22.27
CA THR A 878 -13.16 -8.61 -22.79
C THR A 878 -12.99 -9.14 -24.21
N VAL A 879 -13.76 -10.17 -24.56
CA VAL A 879 -13.82 -10.70 -25.93
C VAL A 879 -14.94 -10.02 -26.74
N ASN A 880 -15.94 -9.41 -26.09
CA ASN A 880 -17.05 -8.76 -26.78
C ASN A 880 -16.62 -7.41 -27.36
N GLY A 881 -17.04 -7.13 -28.59
CA GLY A 881 -16.76 -5.90 -29.33
C GLY A 881 -15.41 -5.89 -30.06
N LEU A 882 -14.70 -7.01 -30.10
CA LEU A 882 -13.38 -7.11 -30.73
C LEU A 882 -13.46 -7.44 -32.23
N THR A 883 -12.52 -6.89 -32.99
CA THR A 883 -12.24 -7.28 -34.38
C THR A 883 -11.07 -8.26 -34.44
N ILE A 884 -11.35 -9.50 -34.85
CA ILE A 884 -10.38 -10.60 -34.93
C ILE A 884 -10.05 -10.87 -36.40
N THR A 885 -8.76 -10.81 -36.74
CA THR A 885 -8.28 -11.04 -38.10
C THR A 885 -7.48 -12.33 -38.17
N PHE A 886 -7.97 -13.31 -38.93
CA PHE A 886 -7.27 -14.57 -39.18
C PHE A 886 -6.44 -14.48 -40.47
N VAL A 887 -5.15 -14.82 -40.38
CA VAL A 887 -4.20 -14.70 -41.48
C VAL A 887 -3.46 -16.01 -41.73
N GLY A 888 -3.33 -16.43 -42.99
CA GLY A 888 -2.50 -17.58 -43.42
C GLY A 888 -3.30 -18.78 -43.95
N ASP A 889 -2.99 -19.98 -43.49
CA ASP A 889 -3.70 -21.23 -43.84
C ASP A 889 -4.99 -21.39 -43.03
N LEU A 890 -6.10 -20.94 -43.62
CA LEU A 890 -7.44 -21.07 -43.04
C LEU A 890 -8.15 -22.35 -43.50
N LYS A 891 -7.66 -23.03 -44.54
CA LYS A 891 -8.28 -24.23 -45.09
C LYS A 891 -8.01 -25.46 -44.23
N TYR A 892 -6.76 -25.65 -43.79
CA TYR A 892 -6.35 -26.80 -42.99
C TYR A 892 -6.10 -26.44 -41.51
N GLY A 893 -6.31 -25.18 -41.13
CA GLY A 893 -6.16 -24.70 -39.76
C GLY A 893 -7.24 -25.20 -38.79
N ARG A 894 -7.11 -26.44 -38.27
CA ARG A 894 -8.04 -27.02 -37.28
C ARG A 894 -8.27 -26.15 -36.03
N THR A 895 -7.26 -25.36 -35.65
CA THR A 895 -7.32 -24.41 -34.52
C THR A 895 -8.23 -23.24 -34.84
N VAL A 896 -8.18 -22.69 -36.06
CA VAL A 896 -9.08 -21.63 -36.53
C VAL A 896 -10.50 -22.14 -36.63
N HIS A 897 -10.72 -23.34 -37.17
CA HIS A 897 -12.07 -23.91 -37.27
C HIS A 897 -12.72 -24.06 -35.90
N SER A 898 -11.95 -24.57 -34.93
CA SER A 898 -12.39 -24.71 -33.54
C SER A 898 -12.66 -23.34 -32.88
N LEU A 899 -11.78 -22.36 -33.10
CA LEU A 899 -11.91 -21.02 -32.53
C LEU A 899 -13.11 -20.26 -33.10
N CYS A 900 -13.33 -20.31 -34.42
CA CYS A 900 -14.51 -19.73 -35.07
C CYS A 900 -15.82 -20.29 -34.51
N GLU A 901 -15.85 -21.57 -34.15
CA GLU A 901 -17.05 -22.18 -33.57
C GLU A 901 -17.27 -21.72 -32.13
N VAL A 902 -16.22 -21.62 -31.29
CA VAL A 902 -16.35 -21.11 -29.91
C VAL A 902 -16.73 -19.62 -29.88
N LEU A 903 -16.25 -18.83 -30.85
CA LEU A 903 -16.56 -17.40 -30.98
C LEU A 903 -18.04 -17.12 -31.26
N GLN A 904 -18.86 -18.12 -31.58
CA GLN A 904 -20.32 -17.95 -31.71
C GLN A 904 -20.99 -17.45 -30.42
N HIS A 905 -20.37 -17.68 -29.25
CA HIS A 905 -20.90 -17.25 -27.96
C HIS A 905 -20.62 -15.78 -27.61
N TYR A 906 -19.86 -15.07 -28.45
CA TYR A 906 -19.38 -13.71 -28.21
C TYR A 906 -19.74 -12.77 -29.37
N ASN A 907 -19.95 -11.50 -29.06
CA ASN A 907 -20.21 -10.48 -30.08
C ASN A 907 -18.88 -10.00 -30.67
N VAL A 908 -18.42 -10.61 -31.75
CA VAL A 908 -17.12 -10.31 -32.40
C VAL A 908 -17.29 -10.09 -33.89
N THR A 909 -16.38 -9.30 -34.47
CA THR A 909 -16.26 -9.09 -35.91
C THR A 909 -15.03 -9.83 -36.43
N ILE A 910 -15.21 -10.68 -37.44
CA ILE A 910 -14.16 -11.52 -38.01
C ILE A 910 -13.75 -11.00 -39.39
N GLN A 911 -12.46 -10.84 -39.59
CA GLN A 911 -11.82 -10.56 -40.88
C GLN A 911 -10.95 -11.74 -41.30
N LEU A 912 -10.94 -12.08 -42.59
CA LEU A 912 -10.17 -13.21 -43.13
C LEU A 912 -9.18 -12.71 -44.19
N ALA A 913 -7.89 -13.02 -44.01
CA ALA A 913 -6.85 -12.77 -45.01
C ALA A 913 -6.14 -14.09 -45.36
N ALA A 914 -6.42 -14.66 -46.53
CA ALA A 914 -5.84 -15.94 -46.95
C ALA A 914 -5.52 -15.97 -48.45
N PRO A 915 -4.39 -16.55 -48.87
CA PRO A 915 -4.03 -16.68 -50.29
C PRO A 915 -5.00 -17.57 -51.05
N ASN A 916 -5.08 -17.40 -52.37
CA ASN A 916 -5.91 -18.21 -53.25
C ASN A 916 -5.60 -19.71 -53.09
N GLY A 917 -6.60 -20.49 -52.70
CA GLY A 917 -6.48 -21.93 -52.42
C GLY A 917 -6.42 -22.32 -50.94
N LEU A 918 -6.22 -21.36 -50.03
CA LEU A 918 -6.16 -21.56 -48.57
C LEU A 918 -7.32 -20.89 -47.79
N ALA A 919 -8.38 -20.51 -48.51
CA ALA A 919 -9.57 -19.93 -47.91
C ALA A 919 -10.28 -20.89 -46.94
N LEU A 920 -10.99 -20.30 -45.98
CA LEU A 920 -11.78 -21.05 -44.99
C LEU A 920 -12.83 -21.94 -45.70
N PRO A 921 -13.05 -23.20 -45.26
CA PRO A 921 -14.02 -24.10 -45.88
C PRO A 921 -15.42 -23.49 -45.96
N SER A 922 -16.14 -23.75 -47.08
CA SER A 922 -17.45 -23.16 -47.38
C SER A 922 -18.46 -23.31 -46.24
N LYS A 923 -18.49 -24.49 -45.59
CA LYS A 923 -19.38 -24.77 -44.45
C LYS A 923 -19.16 -23.85 -43.25
N VAL A 924 -17.89 -23.57 -42.89
CA VAL A 924 -17.56 -22.69 -41.76
C VAL A 924 -17.79 -21.23 -42.14
N ARG A 925 -17.47 -20.88 -43.39
CA ARG A 925 -17.69 -19.53 -43.94
C ARG A 925 -19.18 -19.16 -43.98
N GLU A 926 -20.05 -20.07 -44.42
CA GLU A 926 -21.50 -19.87 -44.43
C GLU A 926 -22.06 -19.75 -43.02
N ALA A 927 -21.55 -20.53 -42.06
CA ALA A 927 -21.92 -20.40 -40.66
C ALA A 927 -21.59 -19.00 -40.11
N LEU A 928 -20.40 -18.47 -40.39
CA LEU A 928 -20.00 -17.10 -39.98
C LEU A 928 -20.87 -16.02 -40.62
N LYS A 929 -21.24 -16.17 -41.91
CA LYS A 929 -22.16 -15.25 -42.59
C LYS A 929 -23.56 -15.29 -42.00
N SER A 930 -24.09 -16.47 -41.71
CA SER A 930 -25.43 -16.64 -41.12
C SER A 930 -25.54 -16.02 -39.72
N ARG A 931 -24.43 -15.95 -38.98
CA ARG A 931 -24.32 -15.34 -37.64
C ARG A 931 -24.06 -13.83 -37.67
N GLY A 932 -23.84 -13.24 -38.86
CA GLY A 932 -23.52 -11.81 -39.00
C GLY A 932 -22.13 -11.40 -38.46
N GLN A 933 -21.22 -12.36 -38.23
CA GLN A 933 -19.90 -12.10 -37.63
C GLN A 933 -18.82 -11.79 -38.67
N LEU A 934 -19.04 -12.06 -39.96
CA LEU A 934 -18.04 -11.89 -41.01
C LEU A 934 -18.09 -10.47 -41.62
N SER A 935 -16.97 -9.75 -41.61
CA SER A 935 -16.90 -8.37 -42.12
C SER A 935 -16.20 -8.25 -43.48
N VAL A 936 -14.93 -8.62 -43.57
CA VAL A 936 -14.09 -8.43 -44.78
C VAL A 936 -13.29 -9.69 -45.07
N GLU A 937 -13.20 -10.03 -46.35
CA GLU A 937 -12.35 -11.11 -46.87
C GLU A 937 -11.38 -10.51 -47.89
N SER A 938 -10.10 -10.84 -47.77
CA SER A 938 -9.04 -10.37 -48.68
C SER A 938 -8.02 -11.47 -48.95
N GLU A 939 -7.37 -11.41 -50.11
CA GLU A 939 -6.24 -12.30 -50.43
C GLU A 939 -4.95 -11.86 -49.75
N THR A 940 -4.86 -10.59 -49.34
CA THR A 940 -3.70 -9.97 -48.69
C THR A 940 -4.08 -9.26 -47.39
N LEU A 941 -3.13 -9.12 -46.46
CA LEU A 941 -3.33 -8.36 -45.23
C LEU A 941 -3.14 -6.86 -45.51
N THR A 942 -4.23 -6.11 -45.68
CA THR A 942 -4.18 -4.69 -46.03
C THR A 942 -3.95 -3.79 -44.79
N PRO A 943 -3.33 -2.60 -44.96
CA PRO A 943 -3.15 -1.65 -43.87
C PRO A 943 -4.45 -1.25 -43.15
N GLU A 944 -5.56 -1.16 -43.88
CA GLU A 944 -6.88 -0.82 -43.33
C GLU A 944 -7.46 -1.95 -42.46
N MET A 945 -7.24 -3.21 -42.83
CA MET A 945 -7.60 -4.35 -41.98
C MET A 945 -6.81 -4.32 -40.68
N VAL A 946 -5.49 -4.11 -40.77
CA VAL A 946 -4.60 -4.04 -39.60
C VAL A 946 -4.94 -2.88 -38.67
N ALA A 947 -5.31 -1.71 -39.21
CA ALA A 947 -5.73 -0.56 -38.42
C ALA A 947 -7.02 -0.78 -37.62
N ASN A 948 -7.92 -1.64 -38.13
CA ASN A 948 -9.18 -1.97 -37.47
C ASN A 948 -9.07 -3.22 -36.57
N THR A 949 -8.02 -4.02 -36.72
CA THR A 949 -7.80 -5.28 -35.99
C THR A 949 -7.45 -5.03 -34.52
N ASP A 950 -8.10 -5.75 -33.61
CA ASP A 950 -7.74 -5.82 -32.19
C ASP A 950 -6.93 -7.10 -31.89
N VAL A 951 -7.24 -8.21 -32.58
CA VAL A 951 -6.51 -9.48 -32.45
C VAL A 951 -6.08 -9.98 -33.83
N LEU A 952 -4.77 -10.03 -34.07
CA LEU A 952 -4.19 -10.60 -35.28
C LEU A 952 -3.75 -12.05 -35.01
N TYR A 953 -4.50 -13.02 -35.52
CA TYR A 953 -4.22 -14.44 -35.35
C TYR A 953 -3.55 -15.00 -36.61
N CYS A 954 -2.24 -15.22 -36.54
CA CYS A 954 -1.44 -15.77 -37.64
C CYS A 954 -1.39 -17.30 -37.53
N THR A 955 -1.68 -17.99 -38.63
CA THR A 955 -1.68 -19.46 -38.72
C THR A 955 -0.41 -19.99 -39.34
N ARG A 956 0.01 -21.17 -38.87
CA ARG A 956 1.19 -21.87 -39.38
C ARG A 956 0.88 -22.54 -40.72
N LEU A 957 1.75 -22.32 -41.71
CA LEU A 957 1.78 -23.10 -42.95
C LEU A 957 2.52 -24.43 -42.74
N GLN A 958 1.83 -25.55 -42.96
CA GLN A 958 2.37 -26.90 -42.76
C GLN A 958 2.63 -27.59 -44.10
N LYS A 959 3.90 -27.78 -44.45
CA LYS A 959 4.31 -28.40 -45.73
C LYS A 959 3.69 -29.78 -45.92
N GLU A 960 3.57 -30.54 -44.84
CA GLU A 960 3.03 -31.90 -44.78
C GLU A 960 1.52 -32.01 -45.10
N ARG A 961 0.79 -30.90 -45.17
CA ARG A 961 -0.66 -30.88 -45.46
C ARG A 961 -1.01 -30.55 -46.91
N PHE A 962 -0.02 -30.23 -47.73
CA PHE A 962 -0.22 -29.97 -49.15
C PHE A 962 -0.04 -31.25 -49.95
N GLU A 963 -1.08 -31.65 -50.71
CA GLU A 963 -1.00 -32.76 -51.65
C GLU A 963 0.01 -32.49 -52.78
N GLN A 964 0.24 -31.21 -53.11
CA GLN A 964 1.20 -30.76 -54.12
C GLN A 964 2.24 -29.80 -53.50
N PRO A 965 3.53 -30.17 -53.46
CA PRO A 965 4.61 -29.35 -52.87
C PRO A 965 4.79 -27.98 -53.56
N GLU A 966 4.43 -27.88 -54.84
CA GLU A 966 4.54 -26.65 -55.65
C GLU A 966 3.62 -25.52 -55.15
N LEU A 967 2.44 -25.90 -54.63
CA LEU A 967 1.50 -24.93 -54.08
C LEU A 967 2.04 -24.29 -52.79
N TYR A 968 2.74 -25.07 -51.96
CA TYR A 968 3.40 -24.60 -50.73
C TYR A 968 4.51 -23.58 -51.03
N GLU A 969 5.36 -23.86 -52.01
CA GLU A 969 6.47 -22.95 -52.39
C GLU A 969 5.96 -21.62 -52.96
N THR A 970 4.75 -21.59 -53.53
CA THR A 970 4.14 -20.39 -54.11
C THR A 970 3.52 -19.47 -53.03
N VAL A 971 3.00 -20.03 -51.94
CA VAL A 971 2.23 -19.29 -50.91
C VAL A 971 3.02 -18.97 -49.64
N LYS A 972 4.13 -19.66 -49.37
CA LYS A 972 4.90 -19.55 -48.11
C LYS A 972 5.43 -18.14 -47.80
N ASP A 973 5.66 -17.31 -48.82
CA ASP A 973 6.25 -15.97 -48.69
C ASP A 973 5.23 -14.83 -48.92
N GLN A 974 3.96 -15.14 -49.19
CA GLN A 974 2.96 -14.13 -49.58
C GLN A 974 2.35 -13.37 -48.40
N LEU A 975 2.33 -13.95 -47.20
CA LEU A 975 1.74 -13.35 -45.99
C LEU A 975 2.70 -13.52 -44.80
N VAL A 976 3.69 -12.63 -44.72
CA VAL A 976 4.63 -12.55 -43.60
C VAL A 976 4.26 -11.39 -42.70
N VAL A 977 4.04 -11.66 -41.41
CA VAL A 977 3.83 -10.61 -40.41
C VAL A 977 5.20 -10.14 -39.90
N ASP A 978 5.55 -8.90 -40.25
CA ASP A 978 6.80 -8.23 -39.87
C ASP A 978 6.55 -6.85 -39.21
N ALA A 979 7.61 -6.17 -38.79
CA ALA A 979 7.49 -4.84 -38.17
C ALA A 979 6.85 -3.78 -39.10
N LYS A 980 6.99 -3.94 -40.42
CA LYS A 980 6.37 -3.04 -41.42
C LYS A 980 4.87 -3.21 -41.46
N THR A 981 4.41 -4.46 -41.43
CA THR A 981 2.99 -4.84 -41.40
C THR A 981 2.31 -4.27 -40.16
N LEU A 982 3.00 -4.26 -39.01
CA LEU A 982 2.47 -3.76 -37.74
C LEU A 982 2.57 -2.24 -37.55
N LYS A 983 3.10 -1.49 -38.52
CA LYS A 983 3.30 -0.03 -38.40
C LYS A 983 1.99 0.74 -38.19
N ASN A 984 0.90 0.28 -38.81
CA ASN A 984 -0.42 0.91 -38.75
C ASN A 984 -1.39 0.23 -37.78
N ALA A 985 -0.92 -0.76 -37.00
CA ALA A 985 -1.74 -1.45 -36.03
C ALA A 985 -2.04 -0.56 -34.80
N LYS A 986 -3.18 -0.82 -34.15
CA LYS A 986 -3.54 -0.17 -32.89
C LYS A 986 -2.48 -0.44 -31.82
N LYS A 987 -2.31 0.51 -30.90
CA LYS A 987 -1.35 0.38 -29.78
C LYS A 987 -1.68 -0.78 -28.84
N ASN A 988 -2.97 -1.10 -28.69
CA ASN A 988 -3.49 -2.17 -27.84
C ASN A 988 -3.81 -3.47 -28.61
N MET A 989 -3.45 -3.57 -29.90
CA MET A 989 -3.64 -4.79 -30.67
C MET A 989 -2.74 -5.91 -30.14
N ILE A 990 -3.19 -7.17 -30.17
CA ILE A 990 -2.36 -8.34 -29.86
C ILE A 990 -2.13 -9.23 -31.08
N VAL A 991 -0.92 -9.80 -31.18
CA VAL A 991 -0.52 -10.77 -32.22
C VAL A 991 -0.39 -12.15 -31.59
N MET A 992 -1.16 -13.12 -32.11
CA MET A 992 -1.25 -14.49 -31.61
C MET A 992 -0.81 -15.51 -32.68
N HIS A 993 -0.24 -16.64 -32.24
CA HIS A 993 0.26 -17.68 -33.14
C HIS A 993 0.29 -19.07 -32.46
N PRO A 994 -0.17 -20.15 -33.12
CA PRO A 994 -0.25 -21.49 -32.52
C PRO A 994 1.12 -22.17 -32.33
N LEU A 995 2.19 -21.67 -32.96
CA LEU A 995 3.57 -22.19 -32.91
C LEU A 995 3.70 -23.69 -33.31
N PRO A 996 4.88 -24.15 -33.75
CA PRO A 996 6.10 -23.38 -34.03
C PRO A 996 5.90 -22.43 -35.21
N ARG A 997 6.59 -21.29 -35.19
CA ARG A 997 6.61 -20.35 -36.32
C ARG A 997 7.65 -20.81 -37.35
N ASN A 998 7.32 -20.74 -38.63
CA ASN A 998 8.30 -20.83 -39.71
C ASN A 998 8.63 -19.42 -40.21
N MET A 999 8.35 -19.10 -41.46
CA MET A 999 8.63 -17.79 -42.08
C MET A 999 7.44 -16.83 -42.04
N GLU A 1000 6.24 -17.30 -41.67
CA GLU A 1000 5.00 -16.52 -41.60
C GLU A 1000 5.01 -15.41 -40.54
N LEU A 1001 5.89 -15.51 -39.54
CA LEU A 1001 6.02 -14.55 -38.45
C LEU A 1001 7.51 -14.22 -38.23
N SER A 1002 7.90 -12.97 -38.53
CA SER A 1002 9.28 -12.52 -38.38
C SER A 1002 9.74 -12.51 -36.92
N LYS A 1003 11.03 -12.81 -36.69
CA LYS A 1003 11.65 -12.73 -35.36
C LYS A 1003 11.70 -11.31 -34.80
N GLU A 1004 11.70 -10.29 -35.67
CA GLU A 1004 11.67 -8.88 -35.25
C GLU A 1004 10.42 -8.52 -34.44
N VAL A 1005 9.35 -9.31 -34.56
CA VAL A 1005 8.11 -9.13 -33.81
C VAL A 1005 8.25 -9.60 -32.35
N ASP A 1006 9.30 -10.33 -31.97
CA ASP A 1006 9.51 -10.82 -30.59
C ASP A 1006 9.61 -9.68 -29.57
N ASP A 1007 10.29 -8.60 -29.94
CA ASP A 1007 10.55 -7.45 -29.07
C ASP A 1007 9.38 -6.46 -29.04
N ASP A 1008 8.33 -6.69 -29.85
CA ASP A 1008 7.14 -5.85 -29.88
C ASP A 1008 6.21 -6.19 -28.69
N PRO A 1009 5.78 -5.21 -27.89
CA PRO A 1009 4.88 -5.47 -26.74
C PRO A 1009 3.55 -6.14 -27.15
N ARG A 1010 3.13 -5.98 -28.41
CA ARG A 1010 1.92 -6.58 -28.98
C ARG A 1010 2.05 -8.08 -29.24
N ALA A 1011 3.26 -8.64 -29.20
CA ALA A 1011 3.50 -10.07 -29.38
C ALA A 1011 3.00 -10.88 -28.17
N ALA A 1012 1.85 -11.52 -28.33
CA ALA A 1012 1.21 -12.29 -27.26
C ALA A 1012 1.44 -13.81 -27.38
N TYR A 1013 2.06 -14.33 -28.45
CA TYR A 1013 2.17 -15.78 -28.70
C TYR A 1013 3.00 -16.57 -27.67
N PHE A 1014 4.00 -15.97 -27.01
CA PHE A 1014 4.67 -16.61 -25.87
C PHE A 1014 3.84 -16.54 -24.58
N ARG A 1015 3.09 -15.45 -24.37
CA ARG A 1015 2.14 -15.33 -23.24
C ARG A 1015 0.99 -16.33 -23.40
N GLN A 1016 0.46 -16.48 -24.62
CA GLN A 1016 -0.48 -17.52 -25.04
C GLN A 1016 0.02 -18.93 -24.70
N MET A 1017 1.32 -19.20 -24.86
CA MET A 1017 1.91 -20.49 -24.45
C MET A 1017 1.84 -20.70 -22.94
N ARG A 1018 2.20 -19.67 -22.15
CA ARG A 1018 2.10 -19.70 -20.69
C ARG A 1018 0.65 -19.88 -20.23
N TYR A 1019 -0.29 -19.13 -20.79
CA TYR A 1019 -1.72 -19.23 -20.46
C TYR A 1019 -2.31 -20.60 -20.82
N GLY A 1020 -1.82 -21.23 -21.88
CA GLY A 1020 -2.21 -22.60 -22.26
C GLY A 1020 -2.00 -23.64 -21.17
N MET A 1021 -0.98 -23.48 -20.31
CA MET A 1021 -0.79 -24.36 -19.16
C MET A 1021 -1.92 -24.22 -18.15
N PHE A 1022 -2.33 -23.00 -17.79
CA PHE A 1022 -3.37 -22.77 -16.79
C PHE A 1022 -4.76 -23.21 -17.24
N VAL A 1023 -5.09 -23.03 -18.52
CA VAL A 1023 -6.35 -23.54 -19.08
C VAL A 1023 -6.38 -25.06 -19.07
N ARG A 1024 -5.24 -25.72 -19.38
CA ARG A 1024 -5.13 -27.18 -19.28
C ARG A 1024 -5.21 -27.65 -17.83
N MET A 1025 -4.63 -26.94 -16.88
CA MET A 1025 -4.79 -27.23 -15.45
C MET A 1025 -6.27 -27.14 -15.04
N ALA A 1026 -6.95 -26.07 -15.41
CA ALA A 1026 -8.36 -25.87 -15.09
C ALA A 1026 -9.24 -26.96 -15.70
N LEU A 1027 -8.96 -27.35 -16.95
CA LEU A 1027 -9.71 -28.40 -17.63
C LEU A 1027 -9.48 -29.77 -17.00
N LEU A 1028 -8.24 -30.13 -16.68
CA LEU A 1028 -7.91 -31.38 -15.96
C LEU A 1028 -8.60 -31.41 -14.59
N ALA A 1029 -8.52 -30.31 -13.83
CA ALA A 1029 -9.14 -30.24 -12.52
C ALA A 1029 -10.67 -30.30 -12.61
N LEU A 1030 -11.31 -29.58 -13.53
CA LEU A 1030 -12.77 -29.62 -13.67
C LEU A 1030 -13.31 -31.00 -14.08
N VAL A 1031 -12.52 -31.79 -14.82
CA VAL A 1031 -12.89 -33.15 -15.25
C VAL A 1031 -12.59 -34.18 -14.16
N MET A 1032 -11.44 -34.07 -13.49
CA MET A 1032 -10.88 -35.10 -12.60
C MET A 1032 -11.00 -34.82 -11.10
N SER A 1033 -11.32 -33.59 -10.68
CA SER A 1033 -11.42 -33.25 -9.25
C SER A 1033 -12.65 -33.89 -8.60
N GLY A 1034 -12.40 -34.71 -7.58
CA GLY A 1034 -13.41 -35.53 -6.91
C GLY A 1034 -12.78 -36.48 -5.92
#